data_AF-A0A7J6TGS9-F1
#
_entry.id   AF-A0A7J6TGS9-F1
#
_cell.length_a   1.000
_cell.length_b   1.000
_cell.length_c   1.000
_cell.angle_alpha   90.00
_cell.angle_beta   90.00
_cell.angle_gamma   90.00
#
_symmetry.space_group_name_H-M   'P 1'
#
loop_
_entity.id
_entity.type
_entity.pdbx_description
1 polymer ?
#
loop_
_entity_poly.entity_id
_entity_poly.type
_entity_poly.pdbx_seq_one_letter_code
_entity_poly.pdbx_strand_id
1 'polypeptide(L)'
;SMAEGVLQTPALRRDPSTFPQQQEEEQQQETIGQTLCSTFSTTINLSVEVVNEKLLALIVTVAVGSPNDEPSIMDGWPFDGGFPSGSYRVLDDLEASCDAVAEALMFSVNAVGAELTSLKDAAFAMAGDIGPLLLDPGLPQTARANISSSLFPRVSASVRLVWSLVELSAYTSMKRQTCIGQVVREGLQWALLSLAEAMRQLVGCMWHMVNMGSFGDYGSPHRNLQLLLGLFPTLYESLNLVSDAVQQIGIDSISIGNAAHEPEGMFTNTVVLYRKLFPEQAHLDKGLLRTILRLLPMDSSLCDFGGLDGRYALWLNDTGLVDAYAVDGIRGISELTDGAVMEADLTTPNLTLWRQFDCVLSLEVAEHIPKQHERVFLENLARHAEECLIVSWALPDTLGEGHVNSMSEEESHRRIVEVTGFVRDDTATKMLRESAEIEWIASTAAMYVKPNSKSNFTRRDKLVEYELTAQKKWEDAHVYERNAPEEGAKDAPVVLREHFMVTFAIPYMNGMLHLGHAFSLTKAEFAVRYQSLKGKNALFPFGFHCTGMPIQAAAGNLKRELTHALESEDESSGPESSEQEQQTSSESKTPLWCPASFCDEELFITEWSGAAASLERKAILKNMGIPDDEIPKFCEPQHWLEYFPPLGKRDLKRFGVAVDWRRSFITTDANPFFDAFVQWQFRHLKAGNRLAFGNRPTIYSIRDGQPCADHDRASGEGVNPQEYTLIKMEVQDVKPEWNTGDNNKVFFVAATLRPETMYGQTNCFVLPSAEYGVFQMNNGEAFVCSYRSALNMVMQELGPKTKNEDGEDCPVQLATVKGSDLLGTPLSAPLAKYSTVYALPLLTISMGKGTGIVTSVPADAPDDYAALKDWKTRKNWRDQYGVKEEWCVPFEVVPIIRIEDMPEWGDEAAVYLCESMKIDSHKQKDKLGEAKKLCYNKGFYQGKMIIGPYAGKTVQEAKPLVRKDLIDAGLAIKYYEPEGLVISRSGDECVVAYCDQWYIRYGEEEWKNKVLDHVKHHFETFNPSSLNQQISAIDWLKNWACSRNFGLGTRLPWDKRWIIESLSDSTIYMAYYTIAHLLQGGVLDGSGKHPLGIDAEQMTDAVFDYIFDLASEPPADTAIPRESLESLKREFNYWYPMSLRCSGKDLIPNHLTMCLYNHAAIWEDRPDLWPEAFFTNGHVMVDDEKMS
;
A
#
# COMPACT_ATOMS: atom_id res chain seq x y z
N SER A 1 -32.28 -33.00 -19.77
CA SER A 1 -31.70 -34.27 -20.26
C SER A 1 -30.17 -34.29 -20.12
N MET A 2 -29.65 -34.09 -18.93
CA MET A 2 -28.33 -34.62 -18.53
C MET A 2 -28.40 -34.97 -17.04
N ALA A 3 -29.12 -36.04 -16.76
CA ALA A 3 -28.97 -36.85 -15.57
C ALA A 3 -28.49 -38.20 -16.09
N GLU A 4 -27.23 -38.56 -15.86
CA GLU A 4 -26.76 -39.94 -15.71
C GLU A 4 -25.25 -39.99 -15.41
N GLY A 5 -24.91 -40.70 -14.32
CA GLY A 5 -23.58 -41.17 -13.97
C GLY A 5 -22.91 -40.36 -12.85
N VAL A 6 -22.63 -40.85 -11.65
CA VAL A 6 -22.41 -42.21 -11.13
C VAL A 6 -22.49 -42.07 -9.59
N LEU A 7 -23.38 -42.81 -8.89
CA LEU A 7 -23.12 -43.89 -7.89
C LEU A 7 -22.13 -43.53 -6.75
N GLN A 8 -22.18 -43.92 -5.48
CA GLN A 8 -22.95 -44.86 -4.64
C GLN A 8 -22.34 -44.78 -3.20
N THR A 9 -23.15 -44.63 -2.12
CA THR A 9 -23.29 -45.51 -0.91
C THR A 9 -22.26 -45.36 0.25
N PRO A 10 -22.54 -45.85 1.50
CA PRO A 10 -23.81 -46.20 2.16
C PRO A 10 -24.03 -45.69 3.63
N ALA A 11 -25.27 -45.89 4.04
CA ALA A 11 -25.94 -45.70 5.33
C ALA A 11 -25.39 -46.44 6.57
N LEU A 12 -25.82 -45.96 7.75
CA LEU A 12 -26.12 -46.81 8.92
C LEU A 12 -27.44 -46.36 9.59
N ARG A 13 -28.47 -47.20 9.48
CA ARG A 13 -29.74 -47.13 10.24
C ARG A 13 -29.55 -47.70 11.66
N ARG A 14 -30.29 -47.19 12.64
CA ARG A 14 -30.73 -47.96 13.82
C ARG A 14 -32.23 -47.79 14.08
N ASP A 15 -32.81 -48.89 14.51
CA ASP A 15 -34.23 -49.24 14.65
C ASP A 15 -34.83 -48.77 16.00
N PRO A 16 -36.13 -48.45 16.10
CA PRO A 16 -36.76 -47.88 17.29
C PRO A 16 -37.52 -48.94 18.11
N SER A 17 -37.21 -49.09 19.39
CA SER A 17 -38.13 -49.73 20.34
C SER A 17 -37.86 -49.32 21.79
N THR A 18 -38.64 -48.36 22.31
CA THR A 18 -39.17 -48.26 23.70
C THR A 18 -39.95 -46.95 23.92
N PHE A 19 -41.27 -47.06 24.15
CA PHE A 19 -42.16 -46.11 24.87
C PHE A 19 -41.72 -45.97 26.36
N PRO A 20 -42.18 -45.05 27.25
CA PRO A 20 -43.25 -44.02 27.20
C PRO A 20 -42.90 -42.66 27.90
N GLN A 21 -42.83 -41.52 27.18
CA GLN A 21 -42.68 -40.18 27.80
C GLN A 21 -43.53 -39.07 27.17
N GLN A 22 -44.33 -39.37 26.14
CA GLN A 22 -44.95 -38.35 25.27
C GLN A 22 -46.17 -37.61 25.83
N GLN A 23 -46.88 -38.12 26.85
CA GLN A 23 -48.12 -37.47 27.31
C GLN A 23 -47.92 -36.28 28.26
N GLU A 24 -46.82 -36.24 29.02
CA GLU A 24 -46.48 -35.05 29.83
C GLU A 24 -45.80 -33.96 28.99
N GLU A 25 -45.08 -34.34 27.92
CA GLU A 25 -44.47 -33.41 26.96
C GLU A 25 -45.50 -32.72 26.06
N GLU A 26 -46.53 -33.41 25.57
CA GLU A 26 -47.58 -32.80 24.73
C GLU A 26 -48.37 -31.71 25.48
N GLN A 27 -48.68 -31.93 26.76
CA GLN A 27 -49.41 -30.96 27.58
C GLN A 27 -48.55 -29.74 27.97
N GLN A 28 -47.25 -29.95 28.18
CA GLN A 28 -46.29 -28.86 28.38
C GLN A 28 -46.08 -28.04 27.10
N GLN A 29 -45.97 -28.69 25.94
CA GLN A 29 -45.80 -28.03 24.64
C GLN A 29 -47.04 -27.22 24.23
N GLU A 30 -48.25 -27.71 24.50
CA GLU A 30 -49.49 -26.98 24.21
C GLU A 30 -49.63 -25.71 25.09
N THR A 31 -49.21 -25.81 26.36
CA THR A 31 -49.21 -24.68 27.30
C THR A 31 -48.13 -23.64 26.93
N ILE A 32 -46.94 -24.09 26.51
CA ILE A 32 -45.85 -23.21 26.05
C ILE A 32 -46.24 -22.51 24.74
N GLY A 33 -46.85 -23.22 23.79
CA GLY A 33 -47.33 -22.66 22.52
C GLY A 33 -48.44 -21.61 22.69
N GLN A 34 -49.38 -21.82 23.62
CA GLN A 34 -50.41 -20.82 23.92
C GLN A 34 -49.85 -19.59 24.65
N THR A 35 -48.90 -19.79 25.58
CA THR A 35 -48.26 -18.72 26.34
C THR A 35 -47.34 -17.87 25.46
N LEU A 36 -46.59 -18.48 24.54
CA LEU A 36 -45.79 -17.78 23.54
C LEU A 36 -46.69 -16.98 22.59
N CYS A 37 -47.75 -17.59 22.04
CA CYS A 37 -48.71 -16.88 21.17
C CYS A 37 -49.38 -15.69 21.89
N SER A 38 -49.78 -15.82 23.15
CA SER A 38 -50.40 -14.69 23.87
C SER A 38 -49.38 -13.59 24.16
N THR A 39 -48.18 -13.94 24.64
CA THR A 39 -47.15 -12.97 25.01
C THR A 39 -46.65 -12.21 23.78
N PHE A 40 -46.40 -12.90 22.67
CA PHE A 40 -46.04 -12.27 21.39
C PHE A 40 -47.17 -11.42 20.83
N SER A 41 -48.42 -11.88 20.86
CA SER A 41 -49.57 -11.10 20.37
C SER A 41 -49.79 -9.82 21.19
N THR A 42 -49.62 -9.87 22.52
CA THR A 42 -49.76 -8.70 23.40
C THR A 42 -48.63 -7.70 23.22
N THR A 43 -47.36 -8.15 23.16
CA THR A 43 -46.20 -7.27 22.95
C THR A 43 -46.23 -6.61 21.56
N ILE A 44 -46.67 -7.32 20.53
CA ILE A 44 -46.78 -6.78 19.16
C ILE A 44 -47.99 -5.83 19.03
N ASN A 45 -49.13 -6.12 19.63
CA ASN A 45 -50.29 -5.22 19.62
C ASN A 45 -49.99 -3.88 20.31
N LEU A 46 -49.30 -3.92 21.46
CA LEU A 46 -48.85 -2.73 22.18
C LEU A 46 -47.88 -1.88 21.34
N SER A 47 -47.09 -2.50 20.47
CA SER A 47 -46.10 -1.77 19.65
C SER A 47 -46.78 -1.05 18.48
N VAL A 48 -47.71 -1.71 17.79
CA VAL A 48 -48.47 -1.13 16.65
C VAL A 48 -49.42 -0.02 17.09
N GLU A 49 -50.09 -0.15 18.24
CA GLU A 49 -50.94 0.92 18.79
C GLU A 49 -50.10 2.16 19.18
N VAL A 50 -48.95 1.96 19.81
CA VAL A 50 -48.04 3.06 20.21
C VAL A 50 -47.42 3.77 19.01
N VAL A 51 -47.12 3.05 17.92
CA VAL A 51 -46.60 3.65 16.68
C VAL A 51 -47.68 4.45 15.96
N ASN A 52 -48.90 3.92 15.87
CA ASN A 52 -50.02 4.64 15.25
C ASN A 52 -50.44 5.87 16.06
N GLU A 53 -50.47 5.82 17.40
CA GLU A 53 -50.73 7.00 18.24
C GLU A 53 -49.67 8.08 18.06
N LYS A 54 -48.39 7.70 17.93
CA LYS A 54 -47.31 8.66 17.70
C LYS A 54 -47.31 9.24 16.28
N LEU A 55 -47.70 8.46 15.27
CA LEU A 55 -47.87 8.93 13.88
C LEU A 55 -49.08 9.88 13.76
N LEU A 56 -50.19 9.59 14.43
CA LEU A 56 -51.37 10.45 14.50
C LEU A 56 -51.08 11.74 15.29
N ALA A 57 -50.35 11.65 16.41
CA ALA A 57 -49.89 12.82 17.16
C ALA A 57 -48.98 13.71 16.30
N LEU A 58 -48.15 13.13 15.43
CA LEU A 58 -47.32 13.86 14.47
C LEU A 58 -48.17 14.60 13.42
N ILE A 59 -49.18 13.94 12.84
CA ILE A 59 -50.09 14.56 11.85
C ILE A 59 -50.87 15.71 12.49
N VAL A 60 -51.33 15.56 13.74
CA VAL A 60 -52.03 16.62 14.49
C VAL A 60 -51.08 17.76 14.86
N THR A 61 -49.86 17.46 15.30
CA THR A 61 -48.85 18.48 15.66
C THR A 61 -48.40 19.29 14.45
N VAL A 62 -48.24 18.63 13.29
CA VAL A 62 -47.89 19.26 12.01
C VAL A 62 -49.09 20.01 11.41
N ALA A 63 -50.34 19.59 11.64
CA ALA A 63 -51.52 20.25 11.10
C ALA A 63 -52.05 21.45 11.93
N VAL A 64 -51.84 21.50 13.26
CA VAL A 64 -52.51 22.47 14.15
C VAL A 64 -51.56 23.54 14.75
N GLY A 65 -50.25 23.36 14.67
CA GLY A 65 -49.28 24.42 15.00
C GLY A 65 -49.25 24.89 16.47
N SER A 66 -49.81 24.13 17.42
CA SER A 66 -49.69 24.38 18.87
C SER A 66 -49.76 23.09 19.69
N PRO A 67 -48.95 22.90 20.75
CA PRO A 67 -48.87 21.62 21.49
C PRO A 67 -49.98 21.34 22.51
N ASN A 68 -50.97 22.24 22.69
CA ASN A 68 -51.79 22.26 23.92
C ASN A 68 -53.32 22.12 23.77
N ASP A 69 -53.86 21.86 22.58
CA ASP A 69 -55.29 21.55 22.44
C ASP A 69 -55.45 20.11 21.90
N GLU A 70 -56.00 19.20 22.72
CA GLU A 70 -56.42 17.87 22.28
C GLU A 70 -57.64 17.99 21.35
N PRO A 71 -57.57 17.58 20.07
CA PRO A 71 -58.75 17.52 19.23
C PRO A 71 -59.41 16.15 19.37
N SER A 72 -60.67 16.16 19.81
CA SER A 72 -61.58 15.01 19.88
C SER A 72 -62.08 14.55 18.49
N ILE A 73 -61.21 14.49 17.49
CA ILE A 73 -61.58 14.15 16.11
C ILE A 73 -61.06 12.75 15.79
N MET A 74 -62.00 11.79 15.76
CA MET A 74 -62.00 10.49 15.06
C MET A 74 -62.26 9.25 15.93
N ASP A 75 -63.43 9.20 16.58
CA ASP A 75 -64.13 7.92 16.75
C ASP A 75 -64.66 7.49 15.36
N GLY A 76 -64.11 6.42 14.78
CA GLY A 76 -64.70 5.74 13.61
C GLY A 76 -63.85 5.64 12.32
N TRP A 77 -62.52 5.64 12.39
CA TRP A 77 -61.69 5.37 11.19
C TRP A 77 -61.70 3.86 10.84
N PRO A 78 -62.07 3.46 9.61
CA PRO A 78 -62.05 2.04 9.23
C PRO A 78 -60.61 1.61 8.90
N PHE A 79 -60.16 0.55 9.58
CA PHE A 79 -58.80 0.01 9.58
C PHE A 79 -58.33 -0.68 8.27
N ASP A 80 -59.08 -0.59 7.17
CA ASP A 80 -58.86 -1.37 5.93
C ASP A 80 -58.61 -0.54 4.64
N GLY A 81 -58.45 0.78 4.74
CA GLY A 81 -58.19 1.65 3.57
C GLY A 81 -56.99 2.57 3.80
N GLY A 82 -56.06 2.62 2.84
CA GLY A 82 -54.96 3.58 2.83
C GLY A 82 -55.42 5.04 2.93
N PHE A 83 -54.48 5.98 3.08
CA PHE A 83 -54.76 7.40 3.29
C PHE A 83 -55.84 7.94 2.33
N PRO A 84 -56.87 8.67 2.83
CA PRO A 84 -57.83 9.30 1.94
C PRO A 84 -57.12 10.31 1.03
N SER A 85 -57.58 10.43 -0.21
CA SER A 85 -57.05 11.27 -1.30
C SER A 85 -57.18 12.79 -1.06
N GLY A 86 -56.79 13.27 0.13
CA GLY A 86 -56.84 14.66 0.57
C GLY A 86 -55.81 15.02 1.64
N SER A 87 -55.09 14.05 2.21
CA SER A 87 -54.05 14.28 3.23
C SER A 87 -52.86 15.10 2.72
N TYR A 88 -52.61 15.07 1.40
CA TYR A 88 -51.54 15.83 0.75
C TYR A 88 -51.76 17.35 0.75
N ARG A 89 -53.02 17.83 0.90
CA ARG A 89 -53.31 19.28 0.93
C ARG A 89 -52.81 19.96 2.20
N VAL A 90 -52.70 19.24 3.32
CA VAL A 90 -52.22 19.82 4.59
C VAL A 90 -50.76 20.25 4.48
N LEU A 91 -49.94 19.52 3.69
CA LEU A 91 -48.53 19.84 3.44
C LEU A 91 -48.32 20.99 2.44
N ASP A 92 -49.29 21.21 1.54
CA ASP A 92 -49.23 22.34 0.60
C ASP A 92 -49.53 23.70 1.29
N ASP A 93 -50.29 23.71 2.39
CA ASP A 93 -50.67 24.93 3.15
C ASP A 93 -49.75 25.23 4.36
N LEU A 94 -48.68 24.45 4.57
CA LEU A 94 -47.79 24.54 5.72
C LEU A 94 -46.66 25.61 5.53
N GLU A 95 -46.77 26.75 6.21
CA GLU A 95 -45.72 27.79 6.32
C GLU A 95 -44.57 27.42 7.30
N ALA A 96 -44.28 26.12 7.50
CA ALA A 96 -43.22 25.67 8.43
C ALA A 96 -41.81 25.75 7.81
N SER A 97 -40.78 25.99 8.64
CA SER A 97 -39.38 26.02 8.20
C SER A 97 -38.88 24.63 7.77
N CYS A 98 -37.91 24.59 6.84
CA CYS A 98 -37.35 23.33 6.33
C CYS A 98 -36.79 22.43 7.45
N ASP A 99 -36.24 23.00 8.52
CA ASP A 99 -35.66 22.25 9.64
C ASP A 99 -36.71 21.51 10.46
N ALA A 100 -37.87 22.11 10.71
CA ALA A 100 -38.96 21.48 11.47
C ALA A 100 -39.60 20.31 10.68
N VAL A 101 -39.71 20.47 9.36
CA VAL A 101 -40.19 19.40 8.47
C VAL A 101 -39.18 18.27 8.38
N ALA A 102 -37.87 18.59 8.31
CA ALA A 102 -36.81 17.60 8.26
C ALA A 102 -36.68 16.79 9.56
N GLU A 103 -36.73 17.43 10.73
CA GLU A 103 -36.67 16.73 12.03
C GLU A 103 -37.87 15.79 12.23
N ALA A 104 -39.08 16.23 11.87
CA ALA A 104 -40.27 15.40 11.94
C ALA A 104 -40.19 14.18 11.01
N LEU A 105 -39.69 14.36 9.77
CA LEU A 105 -39.48 13.26 8.83
C LEU A 105 -38.42 12.28 9.33
N MET A 106 -37.29 12.79 9.82
CA MET A 106 -36.18 11.99 10.35
C MET A 106 -36.60 11.14 11.55
N PHE A 107 -37.39 11.71 12.46
CA PHE A 107 -37.91 10.97 13.60
C PHE A 107 -38.80 9.80 13.15
N SER A 108 -39.68 10.03 12.16
CA SER A 108 -40.57 9.01 11.61
C SER A 108 -39.82 7.90 10.87
N VAL A 109 -38.85 8.25 10.03
CA VAL A 109 -38.03 7.28 9.30
C VAL A 109 -37.23 6.40 10.26
N ASN A 110 -36.66 6.98 11.32
CA ASN A 110 -35.93 6.23 12.33
C ASN A 110 -36.83 5.33 13.18
N ALA A 111 -38.03 5.79 13.54
CA ALA A 111 -39.00 5.00 14.30
C ALA A 111 -39.50 3.78 13.51
N VAL A 112 -39.86 3.99 12.24
CA VAL A 112 -40.28 2.92 11.33
C VAL A 112 -39.13 1.97 11.03
N GLY A 113 -37.92 2.50 10.90
CA GLY A 113 -36.73 1.70 10.71
C GLY A 113 -36.43 0.75 11.89
N ALA A 114 -36.56 1.24 13.13
CA ALA A 114 -36.42 0.41 14.32
C ALA A 114 -37.48 -0.71 14.37
N GLU A 115 -38.73 -0.42 13.97
CA GLU A 115 -39.79 -1.43 13.88
C GLU A 115 -39.53 -2.46 12.78
N LEU A 116 -39.06 -2.05 11.60
CA LEU A 116 -38.70 -2.96 10.51
C LEU A 116 -37.57 -3.89 10.88
N THR A 117 -36.61 -3.42 11.67
CA THR A 117 -35.54 -4.26 12.22
C THR A 117 -36.11 -5.26 13.21
N SER A 118 -37.03 -4.84 14.08
CA SER A 118 -37.73 -5.75 14.99
C SER A 118 -38.56 -6.80 14.24
N LEU A 119 -39.19 -6.44 13.11
CA LEU A 119 -39.92 -7.37 12.23
C LEU A 119 -38.98 -8.32 11.49
N LYS A 120 -37.83 -7.83 11.02
CA LYS A 120 -36.77 -8.64 10.42
C LYS A 120 -36.24 -9.66 11.42
N ASP A 121 -35.96 -9.23 12.65
CA ASP A 121 -35.44 -10.09 13.71
C ASP A 121 -36.51 -11.09 14.18
N ALA A 122 -37.78 -10.68 14.22
CA ALA A 122 -38.91 -11.59 14.48
C ALA A 122 -39.06 -12.63 13.35
N ALA A 123 -38.89 -12.25 12.08
CA ALA A 123 -38.90 -13.17 10.94
C ALA A 123 -37.69 -14.12 10.96
N PHE A 124 -36.52 -13.65 11.38
CA PHE A 124 -35.32 -14.46 11.59
C PHE A 124 -35.50 -15.47 12.73
N ALA A 125 -36.04 -15.05 13.87
CA ALA A 125 -36.40 -15.93 14.97
C ALA A 125 -37.46 -16.97 14.53
N MET A 126 -38.39 -16.58 13.64
CA MET A 126 -39.38 -17.47 13.06
C MET A 126 -38.77 -18.58 12.19
N ALA A 127 -37.79 -18.22 11.35
CA ALA A 127 -37.09 -19.15 10.47
C ALA A 127 -36.20 -20.14 11.27
N GLY A 128 -35.62 -19.68 12.38
CA GLY A 128 -34.81 -20.50 13.28
C GLY A 128 -35.61 -21.42 14.20
N ASP A 129 -36.65 -20.89 14.86
CA ASP A 129 -37.31 -21.57 15.99
C ASP A 129 -38.71 -22.13 15.65
N ILE A 130 -39.47 -21.50 14.75
CA ILE A 130 -40.89 -21.87 14.48
C ILE A 130 -41.05 -22.75 13.23
N GLY A 131 -40.10 -22.67 12.29
CA GLY A 131 -40.05 -23.53 11.09
C GLY A 131 -40.19 -25.03 11.39
N PRO A 132 -39.47 -25.58 12.40
CA PRO A 132 -39.64 -26.97 12.82
C PRO A 132 -40.99 -27.27 13.51
N LEU A 133 -41.52 -26.32 14.30
CA LEU A 133 -42.77 -26.44 15.08
C LEU A 133 -44.04 -26.40 14.22
N LEU A 134 -44.05 -25.63 13.12
CA LEU A 134 -45.17 -25.61 12.16
C LEU A 134 -45.29 -26.93 11.38
N LEU A 135 -44.20 -27.69 11.29
CA LEU A 135 -44.09 -28.99 10.64
C LEU A 135 -44.29 -30.16 11.62
N ASP A 136 -44.32 -29.91 12.93
CA ASP A 136 -44.54 -30.93 13.98
C ASP A 136 -45.99 -31.45 13.95
N PRO A 137 -46.24 -32.73 13.61
CA PRO A 137 -47.58 -33.31 13.57
C PRO A 137 -48.34 -33.29 14.90
N GLY A 138 -47.68 -33.04 16.05
CA GLY A 138 -48.32 -32.90 17.36
C GLY A 138 -49.04 -31.57 17.59
N LEU A 139 -48.79 -30.54 16.76
CA LEU A 139 -49.40 -29.22 16.96
C LEU A 139 -50.89 -29.19 16.54
N PRO A 140 -51.83 -28.77 17.42
CA PRO A 140 -53.25 -28.70 17.09
C PRO A 140 -53.54 -27.81 15.88
N GLN A 141 -54.46 -28.24 15.02
CA GLN A 141 -54.82 -27.55 13.77
C GLN A 141 -55.31 -26.10 14.00
N THR A 142 -55.88 -25.83 15.17
CA THR A 142 -56.30 -24.50 15.64
C THR A 142 -55.11 -23.57 15.93
N ALA A 143 -53.99 -24.09 16.45
CA ALA A 143 -52.78 -23.30 16.70
C ALA A 143 -52.11 -22.88 15.39
N ARG A 144 -52.03 -23.78 14.39
CA ARG A 144 -51.50 -23.44 13.06
C ARG A 144 -52.37 -22.43 12.31
N ALA A 145 -53.70 -22.54 12.42
CA ALA A 145 -54.62 -21.58 11.83
C ALA A 145 -54.51 -20.19 12.49
N ASN A 146 -54.29 -20.12 13.82
CA ASN A 146 -54.11 -18.87 14.54
C ASN A 146 -52.78 -18.17 14.22
N ILE A 147 -51.70 -18.91 13.94
CA ILE A 147 -50.42 -18.34 13.49
C ILE A 147 -50.58 -17.74 12.08
N SER A 148 -51.26 -18.44 11.17
CA SER A 148 -51.52 -17.94 9.81
C SER A 148 -52.48 -16.74 9.79
N SER A 149 -53.49 -16.69 10.66
CA SER A 149 -54.50 -15.63 10.66
C SER A 149 -54.07 -14.36 11.41
N SER A 150 -53.08 -14.44 12.29
CA SER A 150 -52.56 -13.28 13.03
C SER A 150 -51.34 -12.65 12.37
N LEU A 151 -50.48 -13.43 11.70
CA LEU A 151 -49.17 -12.95 11.26
C LEU A 151 -49.18 -12.31 9.86
N PHE A 152 -49.82 -12.94 8.87
CA PHE A 152 -49.80 -12.45 7.48
C PHE A 152 -50.52 -11.12 7.26
N PRO A 153 -51.69 -10.85 7.89
CA PRO A 153 -52.31 -9.53 7.84
C PRO A 153 -51.42 -8.43 8.45
N ARG A 154 -50.57 -8.77 9.43
CA ARG A 154 -49.67 -7.83 10.11
C ARG A 154 -48.43 -7.50 9.27
N VAL A 155 -47.85 -8.50 8.59
CA VAL A 155 -46.81 -8.27 7.57
C VAL A 155 -47.35 -7.37 6.45
N SER A 156 -48.57 -7.65 5.97
CA SER A 156 -49.27 -6.81 5.00
C SER A 156 -49.48 -5.37 5.51
N ALA A 157 -49.84 -5.18 6.78
CA ALA A 157 -50.01 -3.85 7.39
C ALA A 157 -48.68 -3.08 7.50
N SER A 158 -47.59 -3.75 7.91
CA SER A 158 -46.25 -3.15 7.98
C SER A 158 -45.72 -2.76 6.61
N VAL A 159 -45.93 -3.58 5.57
CA VAL A 159 -45.56 -3.24 4.19
C VAL A 159 -46.31 -1.99 3.71
N ARG A 160 -47.60 -1.87 4.02
CA ARG A 160 -48.43 -0.69 3.67
C ARG A 160 -47.99 0.57 4.42
N LEU A 161 -47.56 0.45 5.67
CA LEU A 161 -47.07 1.57 6.49
C LEU A 161 -45.75 2.12 5.93
N VAL A 162 -44.80 1.24 5.59
CA VAL A 162 -43.53 1.62 4.94
C VAL A 162 -43.78 2.29 3.60
N TRP A 163 -44.71 1.74 2.82
CA TRP A 163 -45.05 2.29 1.52
C TRP A 163 -45.64 3.70 1.61
N SER A 164 -46.54 3.94 2.56
CA SER A 164 -47.13 5.27 2.80
C SER A 164 -46.06 6.31 3.19
N LEU A 165 -45.00 5.91 3.90
CA LEU A 165 -43.86 6.77 4.21
C LEU A 165 -42.94 7.02 3.01
N VAL A 166 -42.76 6.02 2.13
CA VAL A 166 -42.01 6.17 0.89
C VAL A 166 -42.73 7.14 -0.05
N GLU A 167 -44.05 7.02 -0.20
CA GLU A 167 -44.88 7.96 -0.97
C GLU A 167 -44.77 9.39 -0.42
N LEU A 168 -44.90 9.57 0.90
CA LEU A 168 -44.82 10.87 1.55
C LEU A 168 -43.44 11.52 1.39
N SER A 169 -42.37 10.74 1.55
CA SER A 169 -40.97 11.21 1.50
C SER A 169 -40.49 11.45 0.07
N ALA A 170 -40.93 10.64 -0.89
CA ALA A 170 -40.68 10.86 -2.31
C ALA A 170 -41.38 12.15 -2.78
N TYR A 171 -42.64 12.34 -2.41
CA TYR A 171 -43.40 13.56 -2.74
C TYR A 171 -42.76 14.83 -2.15
N THR A 172 -42.35 14.81 -0.87
CA THR A 172 -41.66 15.97 -0.24
C THR A 172 -40.27 16.22 -0.81
N SER A 173 -39.50 15.16 -1.09
CA SER A 173 -38.16 15.29 -1.69
C SER A 173 -38.21 15.83 -3.13
N MET A 174 -39.23 15.44 -3.91
CA MET A 174 -39.44 15.96 -5.27
C MET A 174 -39.85 17.44 -5.26
N LYS A 175 -40.71 17.88 -4.34
CA LYS A 175 -41.15 19.30 -4.28
C LYS A 175 -40.14 20.26 -3.63
N ARG A 176 -39.30 19.82 -2.69
CA ARG A 176 -38.34 20.68 -1.96
C ARG A 176 -36.90 20.15 -2.01
N GLN A 177 -36.42 19.94 -3.23
CA GLN A 177 -35.13 19.32 -3.59
C GLN A 177 -33.90 19.80 -2.77
N THR A 178 -33.88 21.06 -2.32
CA THR A 178 -32.72 21.65 -1.62
C THR A 178 -32.72 21.49 -0.10
N CYS A 179 -33.83 21.08 0.53
CA CYS A 179 -33.96 21.08 2.00
C CYS A 179 -33.72 19.72 2.69
N ILE A 180 -33.85 18.60 1.96
CA ILE A 180 -34.08 17.28 2.59
C ILE A 180 -33.07 16.22 2.09
N GLY A 181 -32.22 16.60 1.12
CA GLY A 181 -31.53 15.69 0.20
C GLY A 181 -30.87 14.47 0.82
N GLN A 182 -29.79 14.62 1.58
CA GLN A 182 -28.93 13.46 1.86
C GLN A 182 -29.49 12.52 2.92
N VAL A 183 -29.92 13.06 4.06
CA VAL A 183 -30.25 12.24 5.24
C VAL A 183 -31.55 11.47 5.06
N VAL A 184 -32.54 12.06 4.39
CA VAL A 184 -33.79 11.36 4.06
C VAL A 184 -33.58 10.35 2.94
N ARG A 185 -32.69 10.61 1.96
CA ARG A 185 -32.31 9.61 0.94
C ARG A 185 -31.67 8.38 1.58
N GLU A 186 -30.74 8.57 2.51
CA GLU A 186 -30.09 7.49 3.26
C GLU A 186 -31.10 6.70 4.13
N GLY A 187 -32.02 7.40 4.80
CA GLY A 187 -33.09 6.77 5.57
C GLY A 187 -34.09 5.97 4.71
N LEU A 188 -34.45 6.51 3.53
CA LEU A 188 -35.31 5.82 2.56
C LEU A 188 -34.63 4.57 1.98
N GLN A 189 -33.34 4.69 1.65
CA GLN A 189 -32.51 3.59 1.18
C GLN A 189 -32.48 2.47 2.21
N TRP A 190 -32.30 2.80 3.49
CA TRP A 190 -32.27 1.83 4.56
C TRP A 190 -33.62 1.12 4.78
N ALA A 191 -34.74 1.85 4.65
CA ALA A 191 -36.09 1.28 4.72
C ALA A 191 -36.40 0.36 3.53
N LEU A 192 -36.03 0.75 2.31
CA LEU A 192 -36.24 -0.03 1.09
C LEU A 192 -35.37 -1.29 1.05
N LEU A 193 -34.11 -1.21 1.50
CA LEU A 193 -33.23 -2.37 1.68
C LEU A 193 -33.79 -3.35 2.70
N SER A 194 -34.29 -2.85 3.84
CA SER A 194 -34.88 -3.69 4.89
C SER A 194 -36.16 -4.39 4.40
N LEU A 195 -36.97 -3.70 3.59
CA LEU A 195 -38.17 -4.26 2.97
C LEU A 195 -37.82 -5.32 1.91
N ALA A 196 -36.85 -5.05 1.05
CA ALA A 196 -36.39 -5.99 0.02
C ALA A 196 -35.80 -7.27 0.64
N GLU A 197 -35.03 -7.13 1.71
CA GLU A 197 -34.47 -8.28 2.43
C GLU A 197 -35.57 -9.06 3.17
N ALA A 198 -36.54 -8.39 3.81
CA ALA A 198 -37.69 -9.07 4.41
C ALA A 198 -38.51 -9.85 3.37
N MET A 199 -38.74 -9.28 2.19
CA MET A 199 -39.40 -9.96 1.07
C MET A 199 -38.58 -11.14 0.54
N ARG A 200 -37.26 -10.99 0.40
CA ARG A 200 -36.35 -12.05 -0.04
C ARG A 200 -36.35 -13.23 0.94
N GLN A 201 -36.34 -12.96 2.25
CA GLN A 201 -36.41 -13.99 3.28
C GLN A 201 -37.80 -14.66 3.34
N LEU A 202 -38.89 -13.91 3.13
CA LEU A 202 -40.23 -14.48 2.96
C LEU A 202 -40.30 -15.44 1.76
N VAL A 203 -39.74 -15.05 0.62
CA VAL A 203 -39.64 -15.90 -0.58
C VAL A 203 -38.72 -17.10 -0.34
N GLY A 204 -37.61 -16.91 0.38
CA GLY A 204 -36.71 -17.97 0.81
C GLY A 204 -37.39 -19.00 1.70
N CYS A 205 -38.18 -18.56 2.69
CA CYS A 205 -38.99 -19.42 3.55
C CYS A 205 -40.04 -20.19 2.74
N MET A 206 -40.74 -19.53 1.81
CA MET A 206 -41.69 -20.19 0.90
C MET A 206 -41.00 -21.25 0.03
N TRP A 207 -39.81 -20.94 -0.51
CA TRP A 207 -39.00 -21.86 -1.31
C TRP A 207 -38.50 -23.05 -0.48
N HIS A 208 -38.10 -22.81 0.77
CA HIS A 208 -37.65 -23.85 1.69
C HIS A 208 -38.80 -24.80 2.10
N MET A 209 -40.02 -24.27 2.27
CA MET A 209 -41.23 -25.07 2.48
C MET A 209 -41.57 -25.96 1.27
N VAL A 210 -41.33 -25.47 0.04
CA VAL A 210 -41.48 -26.25 -1.20
C VAL A 210 -40.42 -27.35 -1.32
N ASN A 211 -39.16 -27.01 -1.04
CA ASN A 211 -38.05 -27.96 -1.12
C ASN A 211 -38.16 -29.07 -0.06
N MET A 212 -38.47 -28.75 1.20
CA MET A 212 -38.63 -29.77 2.23
C MET A 212 -39.89 -30.64 2.04
N GLY A 213 -40.96 -30.09 1.44
CA GLY A 213 -42.12 -30.87 0.99
C GLY A 213 -41.81 -31.85 -0.14
N SER A 214 -40.66 -31.69 -0.81
CA SER A 214 -40.20 -32.56 -1.89
C SER A 214 -39.26 -33.69 -1.42
N PHE A 215 -38.80 -33.65 -0.15
CA PHE A 215 -37.82 -34.60 0.40
C PHE A 215 -38.25 -35.30 1.70
N GLY A 216 -39.47 -35.06 2.21
CA GLY A 216 -40.01 -35.77 3.37
C GLY A 216 -41.00 -36.89 2.99
N ASP A 217 -40.88 -38.08 3.58
CA ASP A 217 -41.82 -39.21 3.45
C ASP A 217 -43.24 -38.94 4.04
N TYR A 218 -43.57 -37.69 4.36
CA TYR A 218 -44.75 -37.31 5.12
C TYR A 218 -45.41 -36.04 4.55
N GLY A 219 -46.59 -36.20 3.92
CA GLY A 219 -47.52 -35.11 3.64
C GLY A 219 -47.83 -34.87 2.16
N SER A 220 -49.12 -34.93 1.81
CA SER A 220 -49.63 -34.73 0.45
C SER A 220 -49.11 -33.42 -0.18
N PRO A 221 -48.37 -33.48 -1.31
CA PRO A 221 -47.90 -32.31 -2.06
C PRO A 221 -49.03 -31.33 -2.44
N HIS A 222 -50.24 -31.86 -2.58
CA HIS A 222 -51.44 -31.10 -2.90
C HIS A 222 -51.82 -30.09 -1.81
N ARG A 223 -51.60 -30.41 -0.52
CA ARG A 223 -51.92 -29.50 0.60
C ARG A 223 -50.92 -28.35 0.73
N ASN A 224 -49.64 -28.63 0.50
CA ASN A 224 -48.60 -27.61 0.50
C ASN A 224 -48.78 -26.64 -0.67
N LEU A 225 -49.15 -27.17 -1.84
CA LEU A 225 -49.50 -26.36 -3.01
C LEU A 225 -50.76 -25.50 -2.76
N GLN A 226 -51.76 -26.01 -2.05
CA GLN A 226 -52.97 -25.26 -1.70
C GLN A 226 -52.69 -24.07 -0.75
N LEU A 227 -51.80 -24.26 0.23
CA LEU A 227 -51.36 -23.19 1.14
C LEU A 227 -50.55 -22.13 0.41
N LEU A 228 -49.65 -22.53 -0.49
CA LEU A 228 -48.90 -21.60 -1.37
C LEU A 228 -49.82 -20.83 -2.31
N LEU A 229 -50.77 -21.51 -2.96
CA LEU A 229 -51.76 -20.86 -3.82
C LEU A 229 -52.69 -19.90 -3.05
N GLY A 230 -52.90 -20.14 -1.75
CA GLY A 230 -53.64 -19.23 -0.87
C GLY A 230 -52.89 -17.93 -0.51
N LEU A 231 -51.55 -17.93 -0.62
CA LEU A 231 -50.70 -16.76 -0.34
C LEU A 231 -50.49 -15.86 -1.57
N PHE A 232 -50.64 -16.42 -2.78
CA PHE A 232 -50.48 -15.71 -4.05
C PHE A 232 -51.37 -14.45 -4.19
N PRO A 233 -52.65 -14.45 -3.80
CA PRO A 233 -53.50 -13.25 -3.91
C PRO A 233 -53.00 -12.07 -3.09
N THR A 234 -52.47 -12.32 -1.88
CA THR A 234 -51.94 -11.27 -1.01
C THR A 234 -50.62 -10.72 -1.53
N LEU A 235 -49.77 -11.57 -2.09
CA LEU A 235 -48.54 -11.16 -2.77
C LEU A 235 -48.86 -10.33 -4.04
N TYR A 236 -49.86 -10.77 -4.80
CA TYR A 236 -50.34 -10.12 -6.02
C TYR A 236 -50.98 -8.75 -5.73
N GLU A 237 -51.81 -8.62 -4.69
CA GLU A 237 -52.35 -7.32 -4.25
C GLU A 237 -51.25 -6.37 -3.77
N SER A 238 -50.24 -6.89 -3.06
CA SER A 238 -49.11 -6.08 -2.59
C SER A 238 -48.27 -5.55 -3.75
N LEU A 239 -48.08 -6.37 -4.80
CA LEU A 239 -47.36 -5.96 -6.02
C LEU A 239 -48.19 -5.00 -6.88
N ASN A 240 -49.52 -5.14 -6.95
CA ASN A 240 -50.38 -4.19 -7.65
C ASN A 240 -50.47 -2.83 -6.93
N LEU A 241 -50.46 -2.81 -5.60
CA LEU A 241 -50.37 -1.55 -4.83
C LEU A 241 -49.08 -0.78 -5.13
N VAL A 242 -47.96 -1.50 -5.27
CA VAL A 242 -46.68 -0.90 -5.71
C VAL A 242 -46.78 -0.39 -7.15
N SER A 243 -47.40 -1.15 -8.06
CA SER A 243 -47.61 -0.76 -9.46
C SER A 243 -48.50 0.48 -9.62
N ASP A 244 -49.64 0.53 -8.94
CA ASP A 244 -50.60 1.65 -9.02
C ASP A 244 -50.02 2.94 -8.41
N ALA A 245 -49.20 2.83 -7.38
CA ALA A 245 -48.53 3.96 -6.76
C ALA A 245 -47.41 4.54 -7.65
N VAL A 246 -46.71 3.70 -8.43
CA VAL A 246 -45.75 4.17 -9.45
C VAL A 246 -46.46 4.95 -10.57
N GLN A 247 -47.72 4.61 -10.91
CA GLN A 247 -48.51 5.39 -11.86
C GLN A 247 -48.92 6.78 -11.33
N GLN A 248 -49.09 6.96 -10.01
CA GLN A 248 -49.50 8.23 -9.42
C GLN A 248 -48.40 9.30 -9.35
N ILE A 249 -47.14 8.94 -9.66
CA ILE A 249 -45.98 9.86 -9.72
C ILE A 249 -46.05 10.83 -10.93
N GLY A 250 -47.11 10.75 -11.75
CA GLY A 250 -47.49 11.82 -12.68
C GLY A 250 -46.73 11.82 -14.02
N ILE A 251 -46.24 10.66 -14.47
CA ILE A 251 -45.67 10.48 -15.80
C ILE A 251 -46.65 9.63 -16.59
N ASP A 252 -47.46 10.26 -17.45
CA ASP A 252 -48.58 9.66 -18.20
C ASP A 252 -48.18 8.52 -19.18
N SER A 253 -46.90 8.12 -19.23
CA SER A 253 -46.34 7.22 -20.26
C SER A 253 -45.48 6.05 -19.73
N ILE A 254 -45.49 5.74 -18.43
CA ILE A 254 -44.73 4.58 -17.93
C ILE A 254 -45.43 3.27 -18.40
N SER A 255 -44.81 2.60 -19.38
CA SER A 255 -45.09 1.19 -19.70
C SER A 255 -44.66 0.35 -18.49
N ILE A 256 -45.63 -0.17 -17.72
CA ILE A 256 -45.37 -1.10 -16.60
C ILE A 256 -45.34 -2.53 -17.15
N GLY A 257 -44.36 -2.80 -17.99
CA GLY A 257 -43.95 -4.17 -18.28
C GLY A 257 -43.14 -4.70 -17.10
N ASN A 258 -43.49 -5.88 -16.57
CA ASN A 258 -42.70 -6.58 -15.53
C ASN A 258 -41.33 -7.10 -16.03
N ALA A 259 -40.93 -6.74 -17.26
CA ALA A 259 -39.66 -7.11 -17.86
C ALA A 259 -38.83 -5.84 -18.09
N ALA A 260 -37.52 -5.91 -17.89
CA ALA A 260 -36.58 -4.81 -18.16
C ALA A 260 -36.57 -4.38 -19.65
N HIS A 261 -37.25 -5.13 -20.53
CA HIS A 261 -37.29 -4.96 -21.97
C HIS A 261 -38.70 -5.17 -22.55
N GLU A 262 -39.03 -4.43 -23.61
CA GLU A 262 -40.15 -4.72 -24.52
C GLU A 262 -39.85 -6.00 -25.36
N PRO A 263 -40.87 -6.70 -25.91
CA PRO A 263 -40.69 -7.93 -26.70
C PRO A 263 -39.72 -7.80 -27.88
N GLU A 264 -39.52 -6.58 -28.38
CA GLU A 264 -38.62 -6.23 -29.47
C GLU A 264 -37.19 -5.89 -29.02
N GLY A 265 -36.84 -6.05 -27.73
CA GLY A 265 -35.47 -5.89 -27.20
C GLY A 265 -35.15 -4.50 -26.63
N MET A 266 -36.08 -3.54 -26.67
CA MET A 266 -35.90 -2.17 -26.17
C MET A 266 -36.04 -2.08 -24.65
N PHE A 267 -35.13 -1.39 -23.96
CA PHE A 267 -35.25 -1.14 -22.52
C PHE A 267 -36.51 -0.31 -22.17
N THR A 268 -37.03 -0.46 -20.96
CA THR A 268 -38.20 0.30 -20.49
C THR A 268 -37.80 1.50 -19.62
N ASN A 269 -38.72 2.48 -19.47
CA ASN A 269 -38.54 3.67 -18.63
C ASN A 269 -38.12 3.35 -17.17
N THR A 270 -38.54 2.18 -16.67
CA THR A 270 -38.23 1.69 -15.33
C THR A 270 -36.72 1.51 -15.10
N VAL A 271 -35.95 1.11 -16.13
CA VAL A 271 -34.50 0.91 -16.03
C VAL A 271 -33.76 2.24 -15.91
N VAL A 272 -34.20 3.25 -16.65
CA VAL A 272 -33.66 4.63 -16.58
C VAL A 272 -33.92 5.23 -15.20
N LEU A 273 -35.15 5.08 -14.68
CA LEU A 273 -35.53 5.53 -13.34
C LEU A 273 -34.72 4.83 -12.24
N TYR A 274 -34.54 3.50 -12.35
CA TYR A 274 -33.73 2.73 -11.40
C TYR A 274 -32.29 3.23 -11.34
N ARG A 275 -31.64 3.42 -12.49
CA ARG A 275 -30.26 3.94 -12.53
C ARG A 275 -30.15 5.37 -12.00
N LYS A 276 -31.17 6.22 -12.21
CA LYS A 276 -31.21 7.59 -11.67
C LYS A 276 -31.36 7.63 -10.15
N LEU A 277 -32.12 6.69 -9.58
CA LEU A 277 -32.33 6.57 -8.12
C LEU A 277 -31.14 5.90 -7.41
N PHE A 278 -30.44 5.00 -8.08
CA PHE A 278 -29.32 4.22 -7.54
C PHE A 278 -28.07 4.33 -8.45
N PRO A 279 -27.44 5.52 -8.53
CA PRO A 279 -26.37 5.77 -9.49
C PRO A 279 -25.14 4.87 -9.30
N GLU A 280 -24.89 4.38 -8.09
CA GLU A 280 -23.82 3.44 -7.76
C GLU A 280 -23.97 2.04 -8.38
N GLN A 281 -25.18 1.66 -8.81
CA GLN A 281 -25.46 0.36 -9.46
C GLN A 281 -25.31 0.41 -10.99
N ALA A 282 -25.11 1.58 -11.59
CA ALA A 282 -24.94 1.71 -13.03
C ALA A 282 -23.46 1.71 -13.42
N HIS A 283 -23.06 0.77 -14.26
CA HIS A 283 -21.68 0.63 -14.71
C HIS A 283 -21.26 1.78 -15.64
N LEU A 284 -20.07 2.35 -15.41
CA LEU A 284 -19.43 3.37 -16.23
C LEU A 284 -17.97 2.95 -16.46
N ASP A 285 -17.60 2.63 -17.70
CA ASP A 285 -16.25 2.19 -18.03
C ASP A 285 -15.30 3.39 -18.19
N LYS A 286 -14.65 3.79 -17.09
CA LYS A 286 -13.79 4.98 -17.09
C LYS A 286 -12.50 4.74 -17.87
N GLY A 287 -11.99 3.51 -17.87
CA GLY A 287 -10.80 3.12 -18.61
C GLY A 287 -11.01 3.22 -20.13
N LEU A 288 -12.16 2.76 -20.62
CA LEU A 288 -12.59 2.97 -22.00
C LEU A 288 -12.71 4.47 -22.34
N LEU A 289 -13.43 5.25 -21.53
CA LEU A 289 -13.65 6.68 -21.76
C LEU A 289 -12.35 7.51 -21.78
N ARG A 290 -11.40 7.23 -20.88
CA ARG A 290 -10.05 7.85 -20.90
C ARG A 290 -9.30 7.53 -22.17
N THR A 291 -9.47 6.32 -22.71
CA THR A 291 -8.82 5.89 -23.95
C THR A 291 -9.46 6.56 -25.16
N ILE A 292 -10.79 6.68 -25.19
CA ILE A 292 -11.51 7.47 -26.19
C ILE A 292 -10.96 8.91 -26.24
N LEU A 293 -10.76 9.57 -25.09
CA LEU A 293 -10.18 10.92 -25.02
C LEU A 293 -8.74 11.00 -25.55
N ARG A 294 -7.96 9.91 -25.48
CA ARG A 294 -6.61 9.85 -26.06
C ARG A 294 -6.62 9.65 -27.58
N LEU A 295 -7.67 8.98 -28.09
CA LEU A 295 -7.83 8.65 -29.49
C LEU A 295 -8.49 9.80 -30.28
N LEU A 296 -9.35 10.59 -29.63
CA LEU A 296 -10.06 11.70 -30.27
C LEU A 296 -9.29 13.03 -30.17
N PRO A 297 -9.36 13.88 -31.20
CA PRO A 297 -8.97 15.29 -31.10
C PRO A 297 -9.78 16.03 -30.00
N MET A 298 -9.17 16.95 -29.24
CA MET A 298 -9.90 17.95 -28.44
C MET A 298 -10.89 18.73 -29.31
N ASP A 299 -12.01 19.09 -28.69
CA ASP A 299 -13.18 19.74 -29.30
C ASP A 299 -13.90 18.86 -30.33
N SER A 300 -13.53 17.58 -30.45
CA SER A 300 -14.30 16.63 -31.26
C SER A 300 -15.70 16.46 -30.68
N SER A 301 -16.66 16.41 -31.60
CA SER A 301 -18.04 16.09 -31.32
C SER A 301 -18.25 14.58 -31.32
N LEU A 302 -18.86 14.06 -30.25
CA LEU A 302 -19.18 12.64 -30.10
C LEU A 302 -20.67 12.47 -29.84
N CYS A 303 -21.30 11.47 -30.47
CA CYS A 303 -22.67 11.11 -30.13
C CYS A 303 -22.77 9.65 -29.71
N ASP A 304 -23.31 9.41 -28.52
CA ASP A 304 -23.58 8.11 -27.92
C ASP A 304 -24.97 7.61 -28.33
N PHE A 305 -24.99 6.60 -29.18
CA PHE A 305 -26.20 5.98 -29.72
C PHE A 305 -26.56 4.78 -28.86
N GLY A 306 -27.71 4.87 -28.18
CA GLY A 306 -28.14 3.94 -27.12
C GLY A 306 -27.61 4.33 -25.75
N GLY A 307 -27.50 5.64 -25.49
CA GLY A 307 -26.84 6.16 -24.28
C GLY A 307 -27.64 5.98 -22.99
N LEU A 308 -28.86 5.45 -23.04
CA LEU A 308 -29.73 5.20 -21.90
C LEU A 308 -29.89 6.42 -20.96
N ASP A 309 -29.22 6.48 -19.81
CA ASP A 309 -29.27 7.61 -18.89
C ASP A 309 -28.18 8.69 -19.15
N GLY A 310 -27.42 8.56 -20.24
CA GLY A 310 -26.54 9.59 -20.80
C GLY A 310 -25.18 9.73 -20.13
N ARG A 311 -24.81 8.80 -19.24
CA ARG A 311 -23.62 8.95 -18.38
C ARG A 311 -22.29 9.06 -19.12
N TYR A 312 -22.15 8.35 -20.24
CA TYR A 312 -20.91 8.41 -21.03
C TYR A 312 -20.74 9.81 -21.62
N ALA A 313 -21.79 10.38 -22.20
CA ALA A 313 -21.78 11.74 -22.72
C ALA A 313 -21.58 12.79 -21.61
N LEU A 314 -22.27 12.67 -20.47
CA LEU A 314 -22.10 13.57 -19.33
C LEU A 314 -20.67 13.56 -18.79
N TRP A 315 -20.10 12.37 -18.58
CA TRP A 315 -18.72 12.24 -18.09
C TRP A 315 -17.70 12.82 -19.08
N LEU A 316 -17.88 12.58 -20.38
CA LEU A 316 -17.02 13.15 -21.41
C LEU A 316 -17.10 14.68 -21.44
N ASN A 317 -18.30 15.25 -21.29
CA ASN A 317 -18.51 16.69 -21.22
C ASN A 317 -17.89 17.32 -19.97
N ASP A 318 -17.94 16.65 -18.82
CA ASP A 318 -17.33 17.14 -17.57
C ASP A 318 -15.82 17.32 -17.69
N THR A 319 -15.15 16.63 -18.62
CA THR A 319 -13.72 16.82 -18.88
C THR A 319 -13.40 18.12 -19.62
N GLY A 320 -14.37 18.69 -20.35
CA GLY A 320 -14.20 19.85 -21.22
C GLY A 320 -13.33 19.61 -22.45
N LEU A 321 -13.01 18.35 -22.79
CA LEU A 321 -12.12 17.99 -23.89
C LEU A 321 -12.86 17.62 -25.18
N VAL A 322 -14.12 17.22 -25.10
CA VAL A 322 -14.97 16.83 -26.24
C VAL A 322 -16.39 17.37 -26.03
N ASP A 323 -17.15 17.49 -27.10
CA ASP A 323 -18.55 17.90 -27.10
C ASP A 323 -19.44 16.67 -27.35
N ALA A 324 -19.89 16.03 -26.27
CA ALA A 324 -20.58 14.75 -26.29
C ALA A 324 -22.11 14.89 -26.14
N TYR A 325 -22.85 14.11 -26.92
CA TYR A 325 -24.31 14.05 -26.93
C TYR A 325 -24.76 12.61 -26.78
N ALA A 326 -26.00 12.37 -26.35
CA ALA A 326 -26.57 11.03 -26.26
C ALA A 326 -27.96 10.96 -26.89
N VAL A 327 -28.26 9.86 -27.57
CA VAL A 327 -29.57 9.56 -28.17
C VAL A 327 -30.03 8.16 -27.79
N ASP A 328 -31.33 7.98 -27.59
CA ASP A 328 -31.92 6.67 -27.25
C ASP A 328 -33.38 6.55 -27.74
N GLY A 329 -33.83 5.34 -28.05
CA GLY A 329 -35.17 5.06 -28.59
C GLY A 329 -36.29 4.97 -27.54
N ILE A 330 -35.96 5.01 -26.25
CA ILE A 330 -36.93 4.93 -25.15
C ILE A 330 -37.84 6.17 -25.13
N ARG A 331 -39.16 5.95 -25.10
CA ARG A 331 -40.16 7.02 -25.12
C ARG A 331 -40.19 7.82 -23.82
N GLY A 332 -40.09 9.14 -23.92
CA GLY A 332 -40.06 10.06 -22.78
C GLY A 332 -38.71 10.17 -22.10
N ILE A 333 -37.64 9.60 -22.67
CA ILE A 333 -36.32 9.56 -22.03
C ILE A 333 -35.71 10.96 -21.83
N SER A 334 -36.02 11.91 -22.72
CA SER A 334 -35.57 13.30 -22.60
C SER A 334 -36.14 13.98 -21.35
N GLU A 335 -37.40 13.71 -21.02
CA GLU A 335 -38.03 14.23 -19.80
C GLU A 335 -37.45 13.53 -18.55
N LEU A 336 -37.22 12.22 -18.63
CA LEU A 336 -36.64 11.43 -17.53
C LEU A 336 -35.19 11.81 -17.19
N THR A 337 -34.42 12.26 -18.19
CA THR A 337 -33.00 12.60 -18.06
C THR A 337 -32.75 14.10 -18.00
N ASP A 338 -33.79 14.93 -17.82
CA ASP A 338 -33.71 16.39 -17.78
C ASP A 338 -33.01 16.98 -19.03
N GLY A 339 -33.21 16.35 -20.18
CA GLY A 339 -32.62 16.72 -21.47
C GLY A 339 -31.21 16.20 -21.73
N ALA A 340 -30.63 15.38 -20.84
CA ALA A 340 -29.30 14.79 -21.05
C ALA A 340 -29.26 13.77 -22.19
N VAL A 341 -30.38 13.10 -22.49
CA VAL A 341 -30.51 12.16 -23.60
C VAL A 341 -31.67 12.54 -24.51
N MET A 342 -31.42 12.58 -25.81
CA MET A 342 -32.45 12.91 -26.79
C MET A 342 -33.18 11.66 -27.28
N GLU A 343 -34.51 11.71 -27.32
CA GLU A 343 -35.33 10.62 -27.84
C GLU A 343 -35.19 10.51 -29.37
N ALA A 344 -34.68 9.38 -29.85
CA ALA A 344 -34.54 9.06 -31.27
C ALA A 344 -34.62 7.54 -31.52
N ASP A 345 -35.60 7.11 -32.32
CA ASP A 345 -35.72 5.70 -32.73
C ASP A 345 -34.64 5.32 -33.75
N LEU A 346 -33.63 4.58 -33.29
CA LEU A 346 -32.48 4.15 -34.09
C LEU A 346 -32.83 3.14 -35.20
N THR A 347 -34.05 2.58 -35.19
CA THR A 347 -34.57 1.68 -36.24
C THR A 347 -35.29 2.43 -37.36
N THR A 348 -35.49 3.75 -37.21
CA THR A 348 -36.13 4.59 -38.23
C THR A 348 -35.24 4.75 -39.46
N PRO A 349 -35.71 4.39 -40.66
CA PRO A 349 -34.96 4.62 -41.89
C PRO A 349 -34.70 6.11 -42.14
N ASN A 350 -33.48 6.45 -42.53
CA ASN A 350 -33.06 7.84 -42.79
C ASN A 350 -33.22 8.77 -41.58
N LEU A 351 -32.99 8.26 -40.36
CA LEU A 351 -32.90 9.09 -39.17
C LEU A 351 -31.93 10.25 -39.43
N THR A 352 -32.37 11.47 -39.12
CA THR A 352 -31.62 12.70 -39.31
C THR A 352 -31.59 13.46 -37.99
N LEU A 353 -30.43 13.50 -37.35
CA LEU A 353 -30.16 14.39 -36.22
C LEU A 353 -29.78 15.80 -36.73
N TRP A 354 -29.66 16.77 -35.82
CA TRP A 354 -29.40 18.17 -36.18
C TRP A 354 -27.99 18.42 -36.74
N ARG A 355 -27.09 17.45 -36.60
CA ARG A 355 -25.71 17.50 -37.12
C ARG A 355 -25.14 16.09 -37.33
N GLN A 356 -23.99 16.03 -38.01
CA GLN A 356 -23.07 14.90 -37.93
C GLN A 356 -22.03 15.16 -36.81
N PHE A 357 -21.38 14.10 -36.37
CA PHE A 357 -20.42 14.07 -35.26
C PHE A 357 -19.10 13.50 -35.75
N ASP A 358 -17.98 13.98 -35.19
CA ASP A 358 -16.65 13.47 -35.52
C ASP A 358 -16.55 11.97 -35.22
N CYS A 359 -17.13 11.54 -34.08
CA CYS A 359 -17.27 10.13 -33.73
C CYS A 359 -18.68 9.77 -33.30
N VAL A 360 -19.11 8.55 -33.61
CA VAL A 360 -20.31 7.93 -33.01
C VAL A 360 -19.90 6.74 -32.16
N LEU A 361 -20.38 6.71 -30.93
CA LEU A 361 -20.22 5.63 -29.96
C LEU A 361 -21.51 4.82 -29.90
N SER A 362 -21.44 3.49 -29.87
CA SER A 362 -22.58 2.63 -29.60
C SER A 362 -22.11 1.35 -28.93
N LEU A 363 -22.40 1.22 -27.64
CA LEU A 363 -21.91 0.11 -26.81
C LEU A 363 -23.08 -0.74 -26.34
N GLU A 364 -23.06 -2.03 -26.66
CA GLU A 364 -24.08 -3.00 -26.24
C GLU A 364 -25.51 -2.54 -26.62
N VAL A 365 -25.69 -2.23 -27.92
CA VAL A 365 -26.97 -1.77 -28.49
C VAL A 365 -27.42 -2.66 -29.64
N ALA A 366 -26.49 -3.11 -30.47
CA ALA A 366 -26.80 -3.82 -31.71
C ALA A 366 -27.46 -5.19 -31.46
N GLU A 367 -27.16 -5.84 -30.34
CA GLU A 367 -27.78 -7.08 -29.89
C GLU A 367 -29.24 -6.90 -29.44
N HIS A 368 -29.64 -5.67 -29.11
CA HIS A 368 -31.01 -5.30 -28.76
C HIS A 368 -31.84 -4.85 -29.99
N ILE A 369 -31.19 -4.62 -31.13
CA ILE A 369 -31.87 -4.26 -32.38
C ILE A 369 -32.34 -5.54 -33.11
N PRO A 370 -33.64 -5.72 -33.39
CA PRO A 370 -34.11 -6.88 -34.14
C PRO A 370 -33.41 -7.00 -35.48
N LYS A 371 -33.05 -8.22 -35.88
CA LYS A 371 -32.26 -8.53 -37.08
C LYS A 371 -32.76 -7.86 -38.38
N GLN A 372 -34.07 -7.65 -38.49
CA GLN A 372 -34.69 -6.97 -39.65
C GLN A 372 -34.38 -5.46 -39.74
N HIS A 373 -34.02 -4.83 -38.62
CA HIS A 373 -33.65 -3.40 -38.51
C HIS A 373 -32.15 -3.17 -38.40
N GLU A 374 -31.34 -4.21 -38.22
CA GLU A 374 -29.87 -4.14 -38.11
C GLU A 374 -29.21 -3.28 -39.19
N ARG A 375 -29.59 -3.52 -40.46
CA ARG A 375 -29.02 -2.75 -41.57
C ARG A 375 -29.33 -1.26 -41.46
N VAL A 376 -30.56 -0.93 -41.07
CA VAL A 376 -31.01 0.46 -40.91
C VAL A 376 -30.26 1.13 -39.74
N PHE A 377 -30.07 0.41 -38.64
CA PHE A 377 -29.28 0.86 -37.50
C PHE A 377 -27.83 1.18 -37.89
N LEU A 378 -27.15 0.25 -38.58
CA LEU A 378 -25.78 0.46 -39.06
C LEU A 378 -25.67 1.62 -40.07
N GLU A 379 -26.66 1.76 -40.97
CA GLU A 379 -26.75 2.90 -41.89
C GLU A 379 -26.96 4.22 -41.12
N ASN A 380 -27.69 4.21 -40.01
CA ASN A 380 -27.88 5.36 -39.13
C ASN A 380 -26.59 5.74 -38.39
N LEU A 381 -25.81 4.78 -37.86
CA LEU A 381 -24.50 5.04 -37.26
C LEU A 381 -23.55 5.70 -38.28
N ALA A 382 -23.42 5.09 -39.47
CA ALA A 382 -22.54 5.58 -40.52
C ALA A 382 -22.93 6.97 -41.04
N ARG A 383 -24.24 7.27 -41.10
CA ARG A 383 -24.74 8.59 -41.54
C ARG A 383 -24.33 9.71 -40.60
N HIS A 384 -24.18 9.43 -39.30
CA HIS A 384 -23.89 10.45 -38.30
C HIS A 384 -22.41 10.53 -37.90
N ALA A 385 -21.56 9.60 -38.36
CA ALA A 385 -20.12 9.63 -38.12
C ALA A 385 -19.33 10.26 -39.29
N GLU A 386 -18.57 11.32 -38.99
CA GLU A 386 -17.68 11.97 -39.94
C GLU A 386 -16.34 11.23 -40.06
N GLU A 387 -15.71 10.80 -38.96
CA GLU A 387 -14.35 10.24 -38.98
C GLU A 387 -14.27 8.84 -38.36
N CYS A 388 -14.94 8.61 -37.23
CA CYS A 388 -14.87 7.31 -36.52
C CYS A 388 -16.20 6.77 -35.99
N LEU A 389 -16.22 5.45 -35.83
CA LEU A 389 -17.26 4.66 -35.17
C LEU A 389 -16.62 3.81 -34.09
N ILE A 390 -17.19 3.82 -32.89
CA ILE A 390 -16.80 2.90 -31.81
C ILE A 390 -18.01 2.04 -31.50
N VAL A 391 -17.88 0.73 -31.72
CA VAL A 391 -19.01 -0.21 -31.61
C VAL A 391 -18.60 -1.38 -30.74
N SER A 392 -19.48 -1.77 -29.80
CA SER A 392 -19.46 -3.07 -29.13
C SER A 392 -20.77 -3.81 -29.40
N TRP A 393 -20.70 -5.13 -29.50
CA TRP A 393 -21.83 -5.99 -29.88
C TRP A 393 -21.67 -7.35 -29.22
N ALA A 394 -22.65 -7.74 -28.40
CA ALA A 394 -22.60 -8.98 -27.62
C ALA A 394 -22.38 -10.26 -28.47
N LEU A 395 -21.52 -11.14 -27.97
CA LEU A 395 -21.21 -12.45 -28.57
C LEU A 395 -22.39 -13.44 -28.41
N PRO A 396 -22.47 -14.49 -29.26
CA PRO A 396 -23.43 -15.57 -29.06
C PRO A 396 -23.13 -16.27 -27.72
N ASP A 397 -24.18 -16.68 -27.00
CA ASP A 397 -24.11 -17.35 -25.69
C ASP A 397 -23.72 -16.46 -24.48
N THR A 398 -23.48 -15.16 -24.67
CA THR A 398 -23.40 -14.20 -23.55
C THR A 398 -24.78 -14.02 -22.91
N LEU A 399 -24.90 -14.33 -21.63
CA LEU A 399 -26.12 -14.14 -20.85
C LEU A 399 -26.41 -12.63 -20.72
N GLY A 400 -27.48 -12.17 -21.37
CA GLY A 400 -28.00 -10.81 -21.23
C GLY A 400 -29.50 -10.77 -21.50
N GLU A 401 -30.22 -9.98 -20.71
CA GLU A 401 -31.66 -9.81 -20.90
C GLU A 401 -31.92 -8.99 -22.18
N GLY A 402 -32.91 -9.37 -22.99
CA GLY A 402 -33.28 -8.59 -24.18
C GLY A 402 -32.37 -8.73 -25.42
N HIS A 403 -31.36 -9.61 -25.39
CA HIS A 403 -30.53 -9.91 -26.56
C HIS A 403 -31.34 -10.66 -27.63
N VAL A 404 -31.62 -10.00 -28.76
CA VAL A 404 -32.39 -10.52 -29.90
C VAL A 404 -31.54 -10.72 -31.16
N ASN A 405 -30.32 -10.17 -31.19
CA ASN A 405 -29.45 -10.16 -32.38
C ASN A 405 -27.95 -10.29 -32.06
N SER A 406 -27.55 -11.16 -31.13
CA SER A 406 -26.13 -11.45 -30.82
C SER A 406 -25.41 -12.10 -32.01
N MET A 407 -24.13 -11.77 -32.20
CA MET A 407 -23.32 -12.26 -33.33
C MET A 407 -21.87 -12.50 -32.93
N SER A 408 -21.17 -13.41 -33.61
CA SER A 408 -19.72 -13.57 -33.42
C SER A 408 -18.97 -12.29 -33.81
N GLU A 409 -17.78 -12.10 -33.26
CA GLU A 409 -16.92 -10.95 -33.59
C GLU A 409 -16.63 -10.85 -35.10
N GLU A 410 -16.32 -11.97 -35.74
CA GLU A 410 -16.04 -12.04 -37.18
C GLU A 410 -17.25 -11.60 -38.01
N GLU A 411 -18.44 -12.01 -37.60
CA GLU A 411 -19.68 -11.69 -38.29
C GLU A 411 -20.06 -10.22 -38.09
N SER A 412 -20.09 -9.73 -36.85
CA SER A 412 -20.39 -8.33 -36.53
C SER A 412 -19.42 -7.37 -37.21
N HIS A 413 -18.11 -7.67 -37.19
CA HIS A 413 -17.10 -6.90 -37.91
C HIS A 413 -17.39 -6.86 -39.42
N ARG A 414 -17.66 -8.01 -40.04
CA ARG A 414 -17.99 -8.10 -41.47
C ARG A 414 -19.21 -7.24 -41.83
N ARG A 415 -20.26 -7.28 -41.00
CA ARG A 415 -21.50 -6.52 -41.19
C ARG A 415 -21.28 -5.02 -41.06
N ILE A 416 -20.53 -4.59 -40.04
CA ILE A 416 -20.19 -3.17 -39.84
C ILE A 416 -19.41 -2.65 -41.06
N VAL A 417 -18.38 -3.36 -41.51
CA VAL A 417 -17.60 -2.93 -42.69
C VAL A 417 -18.46 -2.92 -43.97
N GLU A 418 -19.28 -3.95 -44.20
CA GLU A 418 -20.13 -4.06 -45.39
C GLU A 418 -21.16 -2.93 -45.49
N VAL A 419 -21.78 -2.56 -44.37
CA VAL A 419 -22.88 -1.59 -44.34
C VAL A 419 -22.37 -0.15 -44.19
N THR A 420 -21.37 0.08 -43.34
CA THR A 420 -20.88 1.44 -43.04
C THR A 420 -19.80 1.92 -44.00
N GLY A 421 -19.01 1.01 -44.58
CA GLY A 421 -17.83 1.34 -45.39
C GLY A 421 -16.61 1.81 -44.59
N PHE A 422 -16.65 1.78 -43.25
CA PHE A 422 -15.50 2.08 -42.39
C PHE A 422 -14.59 0.85 -42.27
N VAL A 423 -13.33 1.06 -41.90
CA VAL A 423 -12.32 0.01 -41.71
C VAL A 423 -11.89 0.00 -40.24
N ARG A 424 -11.70 -1.18 -39.65
CA ARG A 424 -11.26 -1.30 -38.25
C ARG A 424 -9.82 -0.80 -38.08
N ASP A 425 -9.60 0.00 -37.05
CA ASP A 425 -8.26 0.38 -36.57
C ASP A 425 -7.85 -0.62 -35.48
N ASP A 426 -6.99 -1.58 -35.84
CA ASP A 426 -6.56 -2.63 -34.92
C ASP A 426 -5.75 -2.09 -33.73
N THR A 427 -5.03 -0.97 -33.89
CA THR A 427 -4.23 -0.37 -32.81
C THR A 427 -5.13 0.31 -31.79
N ALA A 428 -6.04 1.15 -32.28
CA ALA A 428 -7.02 1.81 -31.41
C ALA A 428 -7.97 0.80 -30.75
N THR A 429 -8.39 -0.24 -31.48
CA THR A 429 -9.20 -1.34 -30.94
C THR A 429 -8.48 -2.05 -29.81
N LYS A 430 -7.20 -2.40 -29.98
CA LYS A 430 -6.40 -3.01 -28.92
C LYS A 430 -6.32 -2.12 -27.67
N MET A 431 -6.05 -0.82 -27.84
CA MET A 431 -6.00 0.13 -26.73
C MET A 431 -7.33 0.22 -25.97
N LEU A 432 -8.46 0.26 -26.70
CA LEU A 432 -9.79 0.30 -26.09
C LEU A 432 -10.07 -0.95 -25.27
N ARG A 433 -9.75 -2.13 -25.80
CA ARG A 433 -9.97 -3.42 -25.12
C ARG A 433 -9.07 -3.60 -23.90
N GLU A 434 -7.79 -3.28 -24.00
CA GLU A 434 -6.84 -3.38 -22.88
C GLU A 434 -7.16 -2.42 -21.73
N SER A 435 -7.85 -1.31 -22.02
CA SER A 435 -8.18 -0.28 -21.03
C SER A 435 -9.60 -0.39 -20.49
N ALA A 436 -10.49 -1.16 -21.13
CA ALA A 436 -11.88 -1.30 -20.70
C ALA A 436 -11.96 -2.04 -19.36
N GLU A 437 -12.65 -1.45 -18.39
CA GLU A 437 -12.86 -1.99 -17.05
C GLU A 437 -14.01 -3.03 -17.02
N ILE A 438 -14.89 -3.00 -18.01
CA ILE A 438 -16.05 -3.91 -18.12
C ILE A 438 -15.70 -5.08 -19.06
N GLU A 439 -15.66 -6.30 -18.52
CA GLU A 439 -15.17 -7.50 -19.22
C GLU A 439 -15.82 -7.77 -20.58
N TRP A 440 -17.16 -7.68 -20.66
CA TRP A 440 -17.87 -7.95 -21.91
C TRP A 440 -17.63 -6.84 -22.96
N ILE A 441 -17.47 -5.57 -22.54
CA ILE A 441 -17.08 -4.46 -23.43
C ILE A 441 -15.62 -4.63 -23.88
N ALA A 442 -14.72 -5.00 -22.97
CA ALA A 442 -13.32 -5.30 -23.27
C ALA A 442 -13.17 -6.42 -24.31
N SER A 443 -14.13 -7.34 -24.36
CA SER A 443 -14.13 -8.46 -25.30
C SER A 443 -14.59 -8.06 -26.71
N THR A 444 -15.47 -7.07 -26.86
CA THR A 444 -16.17 -6.80 -28.13
C THR A 444 -15.91 -5.40 -28.71
N ALA A 445 -15.56 -4.40 -27.89
CA ALA A 445 -15.38 -3.02 -28.34
C ALA A 445 -14.31 -2.90 -29.44
N ALA A 446 -14.65 -2.18 -30.51
CA ALA A 446 -13.74 -1.92 -31.62
C ALA A 446 -13.94 -0.52 -32.21
N MET A 447 -12.84 0.09 -32.66
CA MET A 447 -12.83 1.37 -33.35
C MET A 447 -12.71 1.17 -34.86
N TYR A 448 -13.55 1.85 -35.62
CA TYR A 448 -13.57 1.86 -37.07
C TYR A 448 -13.40 3.30 -37.57
N VAL A 449 -12.67 3.49 -38.66
CA VAL A 449 -12.32 4.79 -39.23
C VAL A 449 -12.63 4.82 -40.74
N LYS A 450 -12.94 6.01 -41.29
CA LYS A 450 -13.15 6.13 -42.75
C LYS A 450 -11.85 5.87 -43.52
N PRO A 451 -11.92 5.20 -44.69
CA PRO A 451 -10.75 5.05 -45.56
C PRO A 451 -10.25 6.44 -45.99
N ASN A 452 -9.01 6.78 -45.60
CA ASN A 452 -8.27 8.06 -45.77
C ASN A 452 -8.25 9.04 -44.58
N SER A 453 -8.76 8.71 -43.39
CA SER A 453 -8.47 9.53 -42.20
C SER A 453 -6.98 9.35 -41.81
N LYS A 454 -6.29 10.46 -41.54
CA LYS A 454 -4.87 10.42 -41.10
C LYS A 454 -4.81 10.01 -39.62
N SER A 455 -3.88 9.11 -39.29
CA SER A 455 -3.56 8.63 -37.94
C SER A 455 -3.73 9.65 -36.79
N ASN A 456 -4.37 9.18 -35.70
CA ASN A 456 -4.76 9.91 -34.50
C ASN A 456 -3.59 10.49 -33.64
N PHE A 457 -2.32 10.38 -34.05
CA PHE A 457 -1.18 10.98 -33.32
C PHE A 457 -0.72 12.34 -33.84
N THR A 458 -1.41 12.91 -34.82
CA THR A 458 -1.04 14.18 -35.47
C THR A 458 -0.74 15.32 -34.47
N ARG A 459 -1.45 15.37 -33.33
CA ARG A 459 -1.25 16.38 -32.28
C ARG A 459 0.05 16.19 -31.50
N ARG A 460 0.31 14.97 -31.02
CA ARG A 460 1.56 14.62 -30.35
C ARG A 460 2.74 14.93 -31.27
N ASP A 461 2.65 14.52 -32.53
CA ASP A 461 3.73 14.70 -33.50
C ASP A 461 3.97 16.18 -33.79
N LYS A 462 2.91 16.99 -33.83
CA LYS A 462 3.03 18.45 -33.97
C LYS A 462 3.66 19.11 -32.74
N LEU A 463 3.32 18.68 -31.52
CA LEU A 463 3.98 19.15 -30.31
C LEU A 463 5.46 18.80 -30.30
N VAL A 464 5.80 17.56 -30.67
CA VAL A 464 7.18 17.10 -30.82
C VAL A 464 7.96 17.94 -31.83
N GLU A 465 7.35 18.32 -32.96
CA GLU A 465 7.96 19.23 -33.94
C GLU A 465 8.24 20.62 -33.34
N TYR A 466 7.30 21.18 -32.57
CA TYR A 466 7.47 22.46 -31.89
C TYR A 466 8.52 22.42 -30.80
N GLU A 467 8.56 21.35 -30.00
CA GLU A 467 9.58 21.10 -28.98
C GLU A 467 10.98 21.10 -29.60
N LEU A 468 11.20 20.29 -30.65
CA LEU A 468 12.49 20.21 -31.33
C LEU A 468 12.92 21.57 -31.89
N THR A 469 11.97 22.31 -32.46
CA THR A 469 12.23 23.65 -32.99
C THR A 469 12.60 24.65 -31.87
N ALA A 470 11.90 24.61 -30.74
CA ALA A 470 12.16 25.48 -29.60
C ALA A 470 13.49 25.14 -28.91
N GLN A 471 13.74 23.85 -28.67
CA GLN A 471 14.98 23.33 -28.08
C GLN A 471 16.20 23.74 -28.89
N LYS A 472 16.14 23.58 -30.22
CA LYS A 472 17.21 24.04 -31.11
C LYS A 472 17.45 25.55 -31.00
N LYS A 473 16.38 26.36 -30.98
CA LYS A 473 16.52 27.82 -30.79
C LYS A 473 17.16 28.19 -29.45
N TRP A 474 16.82 27.47 -28.38
CA TRP A 474 17.41 27.71 -27.07
C TRP A 474 18.90 27.33 -27.03
N GLU A 475 19.26 26.23 -27.66
CA GLU A 475 20.65 25.78 -27.78
C GLU A 475 21.48 26.73 -28.65
N ASP A 476 21.01 27.08 -29.85
CA ASP A 476 21.68 28.01 -30.77
C ASP A 476 21.88 29.41 -30.15
N ALA A 477 20.97 29.83 -29.27
CA ALA A 477 21.03 31.13 -28.59
C ALA A 477 21.66 31.07 -27.19
N HIS A 478 22.11 29.90 -26.72
CA HIS A 478 22.75 29.70 -25.42
C HIS A 478 21.97 30.31 -24.23
N VAL A 479 20.62 30.27 -24.28
CA VAL A 479 19.76 31.09 -23.38
C VAL A 479 19.82 30.71 -21.90
N TYR A 480 20.30 29.50 -21.59
CA TYR A 480 20.44 28.98 -20.22
C TYR A 480 21.88 29.09 -19.70
N GLU A 481 22.83 29.54 -20.51
CA GLU A 481 24.20 29.78 -20.08
C GLU A 481 24.26 31.09 -19.30
N ARG A 482 24.42 31.00 -17.97
CA ARG A 482 24.44 32.16 -17.07
C ARG A 482 25.83 32.32 -16.47
N ASN A 483 26.33 33.56 -16.48
CA ASN A 483 27.58 33.94 -15.84
C ASN A 483 27.28 35.02 -14.78
N ALA A 484 28.16 35.11 -13.78
CA ALA A 484 28.18 36.23 -12.85
C ALA A 484 28.54 37.53 -13.60
N PRO A 485 27.89 38.66 -13.28
CA PRO A 485 28.16 39.93 -13.95
C PRO A 485 29.58 40.44 -13.63
N GLU A 486 30.20 41.14 -14.59
CA GLU A 486 31.49 41.82 -14.37
C GLU A 486 31.35 43.00 -13.38
N GLU A 487 32.39 43.26 -12.59
CA GLU A 487 32.41 44.39 -11.65
C GLU A 487 32.29 45.72 -12.39
N GLY A 488 31.32 46.56 -12.00
CA GLY A 488 31.18 47.91 -12.54
C GLY A 488 30.31 48.06 -13.79
N ALA A 489 29.58 47.01 -14.20
CA ALA A 489 28.54 47.09 -15.24
C ALA A 489 27.36 47.98 -14.79
N LYS A 490 27.56 49.30 -14.78
CA LYS A 490 26.56 50.31 -14.37
C LYS A 490 25.37 50.42 -15.34
N ASP A 491 25.52 49.89 -16.54
CA ASP A 491 24.52 49.89 -17.61
C ASP A 491 23.79 48.55 -17.78
N ALA A 492 24.06 47.58 -16.90
CA ALA A 492 23.29 46.33 -16.83
C ALA A 492 21.84 46.62 -16.39
N PRO A 493 20.80 46.08 -17.08
CA PRO A 493 19.41 46.20 -16.64
C PRO A 493 19.24 45.75 -15.19
N VAL A 494 18.29 46.34 -14.46
CA VAL A 494 17.93 46.07 -13.04
C VAL A 494 17.87 44.56 -12.69
N VAL A 495 17.62 43.72 -13.70
CA VAL A 495 17.56 42.25 -13.74
C VAL A 495 18.82 41.52 -13.23
N LEU A 496 19.99 42.17 -13.16
CA LEU A 496 21.27 41.51 -12.81
C LEU A 496 21.69 41.58 -11.34
N ARG A 497 20.91 42.23 -10.45
CA ARG A 497 21.29 42.42 -9.03
C ARG A 497 20.90 41.27 -8.11
N GLU A 498 19.83 40.53 -8.43
CA GLU A 498 19.38 39.41 -7.62
C GLU A 498 19.61 38.09 -8.35
N HIS A 499 20.44 37.23 -7.76
CA HIS A 499 20.65 35.87 -8.25
C HIS A 499 19.55 34.93 -7.75
N PHE A 500 19.42 33.77 -8.40
CA PHE A 500 18.67 32.64 -7.87
C PHE A 500 19.34 31.35 -8.32
N MET A 501 20.02 30.66 -7.40
CA MET A 501 20.64 29.38 -7.69
C MET A 501 19.76 28.25 -7.16
N VAL A 502 19.23 27.43 -8.06
CA VAL A 502 18.51 26.21 -7.70
C VAL A 502 19.30 25.00 -8.11
N THR A 503 19.27 23.94 -7.30
CA THR A 503 19.90 22.68 -7.65
C THR A 503 19.00 21.49 -7.36
N PHE A 504 19.27 20.40 -8.07
CA PHE A 504 18.66 19.09 -7.87
C PHE A 504 19.71 18.12 -7.34
N ALA A 505 19.30 17.17 -6.49
CA ALA A 505 20.15 16.07 -6.06
C ALA A 505 20.62 15.25 -7.27
N ILE A 506 21.93 15.20 -7.51
CA ILE A 506 22.47 14.55 -8.70
C ILE A 506 22.11 13.06 -8.68
N PRO A 507 21.53 12.52 -9.78
CA PRO A 507 21.12 11.13 -9.82
C PRO A 507 22.31 10.18 -9.96
N TYR A 508 22.16 8.95 -9.47
CA TYR A 508 23.14 7.86 -9.70
C TYR A 508 23.10 7.36 -11.14
N MET A 509 24.27 7.09 -11.71
CA MET A 509 24.47 6.70 -13.11
C MET A 509 24.60 5.19 -13.32
N ASN A 510 23.83 4.41 -12.57
CA ASN A 510 23.72 2.96 -12.71
C ASN A 510 22.60 2.53 -13.68
N GLY A 511 22.07 3.45 -14.48
CA GLY A 511 20.97 3.20 -15.42
C GLY A 511 20.42 4.48 -16.02
N MET A 512 19.33 4.33 -16.79
CA MET A 512 18.58 5.45 -17.38
C MET A 512 17.77 6.21 -16.32
N LEU A 513 17.55 7.51 -16.52
CA LEU A 513 16.69 8.32 -15.65
C LEU A 513 15.22 7.97 -15.86
N HIS A 514 14.56 7.45 -14.81
CA HIS A 514 13.13 7.15 -14.81
C HIS A 514 12.23 8.35 -14.41
N LEU A 515 10.90 8.18 -14.51
CA LEU A 515 9.90 9.22 -14.25
C LEU A 515 9.96 9.80 -12.82
N GLY A 516 10.36 9.02 -11.82
CA GLY A 516 10.61 9.54 -10.47
C GLY A 516 11.67 10.64 -10.39
N HIS A 517 12.73 10.55 -11.21
CA HIS A 517 13.72 11.61 -11.34
C HIS A 517 13.10 12.84 -12.01
N ALA A 518 12.37 12.65 -13.11
CA ALA A 518 11.68 13.73 -13.81
C ALA A 518 10.70 14.47 -12.89
N PHE A 519 9.89 13.75 -12.11
CA PHE A 519 8.97 14.36 -11.15
C PHE A 519 9.68 15.24 -10.12
N SER A 520 10.81 14.77 -9.57
CA SER A 520 11.54 15.51 -8.54
C SER A 520 12.33 16.69 -9.12
N LEU A 521 12.97 16.53 -10.28
CA LEU A 521 13.74 17.60 -10.92
C LEU A 521 12.84 18.73 -11.46
N THR A 522 11.59 18.43 -11.85
CA THR A 522 10.68 19.46 -12.39
C THR A 522 10.44 20.60 -11.41
N LYS A 523 10.61 20.37 -10.09
CA LYS A 523 10.47 21.42 -9.08
C LYS A 523 11.56 22.48 -9.22
N ALA A 524 12.80 22.05 -9.49
CA ALA A 524 13.91 22.96 -9.80
C ALA A 524 13.70 23.66 -11.16
N GLU A 525 13.26 22.89 -12.17
CA GLU A 525 12.98 23.41 -13.51
C GLU A 525 11.92 24.52 -13.53
N PHE A 526 10.80 24.30 -12.82
CA PHE A 526 9.74 25.30 -12.73
C PHE A 526 10.20 26.51 -11.92
N ALA A 527 10.95 26.30 -10.84
CA ALA A 527 11.49 27.39 -10.03
C ALA A 527 12.45 28.29 -10.83
N VAL A 528 13.42 27.72 -11.56
CA VAL A 528 14.40 28.53 -12.32
C VAL A 528 13.72 29.36 -13.42
N ARG A 529 12.74 28.78 -14.12
CA ARG A 529 11.99 29.51 -15.16
C ARG A 529 11.12 30.60 -14.56
N TYR A 530 10.40 30.30 -13.47
CA TYR A 530 9.57 31.28 -12.80
C TYR A 530 10.39 32.46 -12.27
N GLN A 531 11.54 32.21 -11.64
CA GLN A 531 12.41 33.28 -11.15
C GLN A 531 13.06 34.06 -12.29
N SER A 532 13.39 33.41 -13.41
CA SER A 532 13.82 34.10 -14.64
C SER A 532 12.74 35.06 -15.15
N LEU A 533 11.47 34.65 -15.15
CA LEU A 533 10.33 35.51 -15.55
C LEU A 533 10.12 36.68 -14.58
N LYS A 534 10.46 36.50 -13.30
CA LYS A 534 10.49 37.59 -12.31
C LYS A 534 11.68 38.55 -12.48
N GLY A 535 12.54 38.31 -13.45
CA GLY A 535 13.70 39.15 -13.73
C GLY A 535 14.89 38.89 -12.82
N LYS A 536 15.00 37.71 -12.20
CA LYS A 536 16.23 37.29 -11.52
C LYS A 536 17.22 36.68 -12.51
N ASN A 537 18.52 36.82 -12.23
CA ASN A 537 19.53 36.01 -12.90
C ASN A 537 19.48 34.60 -12.29
N ALA A 538 18.76 33.67 -12.92
CA ALA A 538 18.49 32.35 -12.35
C ALA A 538 19.35 31.26 -13.01
N LEU A 539 20.06 30.49 -12.17
CA LEU A 539 20.96 29.41 -12.57
C LEU A 539 20.42 28.06 -12.10
N PHE A 540 20.33 27.11 -13.03
CA PHE A 540 20.10 25.69 -12.72
C PHE A 540 21.21 24.85 -13.35
N PRO A 541 22.18 24.35 -12.57
CA PRO A 541 23.20 23.43 -13.06
C PRO A 541 22.84 21.97 -12.76
N PHE A 542 23.45 21.03 -13.48
CA PHE A 542 23.16 19.60 -13.34
C PHE A 542 24.40 18.73 -13.55
N GLY A 543 24.68 17.82 -12.62
CA GLY A 543 25.78 16.84 -12.65
C GLY A 543 25.26 15.40 -12.51
N PHE A 544 26.18 14.44 -12.52
CA PHE A 544 25.87 13.01 -12.61
C PHE A 544 26.70 12.22 -11.59
N HIS A 545 26.04 11.53 -10.66
CA HIS A 545 26.71 10.84 -9.55
C HIS A 545 27.15 9.44 -9.97
N CYS A 546 28.46 9.23 -10.00
CA CYS A 546 29.09 7.95 -10.36
C CYS A 546 29.82 7.31 -9.17
N THR A 547 29.96 8.04 -8.05
CA THR A 547 30.58 7.55 -6.82
C THR A 547 29.69 6.49 -6.19
N GLY A 548 30.29 5.45 -5.64
CA GLY A 548 29.61 4.39 -4.90
C GLY A 548 29.84 3.00 -5.48
N MET A 549 29.18 2.03 -4.87
CA MET A 549 29.29 0.60 -5.19
C MET A 549 28.30 0.07 -6.23
N PRO A 550 27.08 0.64 -6.45
CA PRO A 550 26.10 0.04 -7.37
C PRO A 550 26.64 -0.28 -8.77
N ILE A 551 27.40 0.65 -9.35
CA ILE A 551 27.99 0.48 -10.69
C ILE A 551 29.00 -0.67 -10.69
N GLN A 552 29.92 -0.68 -9.74
CA GLN A 552 30.95 -1.71 -9.64
C GLN A 552 30.36 -3.10 -9.32
N ALA A 553 29.35 -3.15 -8.46
CA ALA A 553 28.61 -4.36 -8.17
C ALA A 553 27.89 -4.88 -9.43
N ALA A 554 27.17 -4.02 -10.15
CA ALA A 554 26.48 -4.39 -11.38
C ALA A 554 27.44 -4.96 -12.44
N ALA A 555 28.58 -4.30 -12.66
CA ALA A 555 29.62 -4.75 -13.56
C ALA A 555 30.21 -6.12 -13.16
N GLY A 556 30.50 -6.31 -11.86
CA GLY A 556 31.01 -7.59 -11.34
C GLY A 556 30.03 -8.75 -11.45
N ASN A 557 28.72 -8.50 -11.29
CA ASN A 557 27.70 -9.53 -11.50
C ASN A 557 27.59 -9.92 -12.98
N LEU A 558 27.53 -8.92 -13.87
CA LEU A 558 27.46 -9.18 -15.30
C LEU A 558 28.67 -9.99 -15.79
N LYS A 559 29.86 -9.69 -15.27
CA LYS A 559 31.09 -10.45 -15.57
C LYS A 559 30.97 -11.92 -15.17
N ARG A 560 30.38 -12.21 -14.01
CA ARG A 560 30.12 -13.60 -13.55
C ARG A 560 29.10 -14.30 -14.44
N GLU A 561 27.99 -13.63 -14.76
CA GLU A 561 26.94 -14.16 -15.65
C GLU A 561 27.51 -14.54 -17.03
N LEU A 562 28.31 -13.66 -17.65
CA LEU A 562 28.90 -13.91 -18.97
C LEU A 562 29.99 -14.99 -18.94
N THR A 563 30.75 -15.12 -17.83
CA THR A 563 31.78 -16.15 -17.70
C THR A 563 31.16 -17.54 -17.55
N HIS A 564 30.12 -17.68 -16.71
CA HIS A 564 29.40 -18.95 -16.55
C HIS A 564 28.69 -19.40 -17.84
N ALA A 565 28.17 -18.46 -18.64
CA ALA A 565 27.58 -18.79 -19.94
C ALA A 565 28.62 -19.40 -20.91
N LEU A 566 29.84 -18.86 -20.94
CA LEU A 566 30.93 -19.37 -21.79
C LEU A 566 31.42 -20.76 -21.35
N GLU A 567 31.52 -21.00 -20.05
CA GLU A 567 31.90 -22.32 -19.50
C GLU A 567 30.85 -23.40 -19.81
N SER A 568 29.56 -23.05 -19.81
CA SER A 568 28.46 -23.96 -20.17
C SER A 568 28.38 -24.27 -21.67
N GLU A 569 28.90 -23.39 -22.53
CA GLU A 569 28.98 -23.62 -23.98
C GLU A 569 30.18 -24.49 -24.37
N ASP A 570 31.32 -24.39 -23.66
CA ASP A 570 32.54 -25.15 -23.95
C ASP A 570 32.47 -26.64 -23.57
N GLU A 571 31.67 -27.03 -22.56
CA GLU A 571 31.44 -28.45 -22.21
C GLU A 571 30.61 -29.21 -23.25
N SER A 572 30.01 -28.53 -24.24
CA SER A 572 29.22 -29.15 -25.30
C SER A 572 30.02 -29.65 -26.51
N SER A 573 31.36 -29.58 -26.48
CA SER A 573 32.23 -29.96 -27.60
C SER A 573 33.33 -31.01 -27.28
N GLY A 574 32.94 -32.29 -27.16
CA GLY A 574 33.84 -33.46 -27.08
C GLY A 574 33.10 -34.80 -27.32
N PRO A 575 33.75 -35.87 -27.86
CA PRO A 575 33.20 -36.72 -28.91
C PRO A 575 32.27 -37.87 -28.47
N GLU A 576 31.44 -38.29 -29.44
CA GLU A 576 30.37 -39.31 -29.34
C GLU A 576 30.75 -40.67 -28.70
N SER A 577 29.68 -41.29 -28.17
CA SER A 577 29.42 -42.73 -27.89
C SER A 577 29.71 -43.24 -26.47
N SER A 578 28.66 -43.53 -25.69
CA SER A 578 27.96 -44.83 -25.68
C SER A 578 26.95 -44.88 -24.52
N GLU A 579 25.75 -45.36 -24.82
CA GLU A 579 24.61 -45.55 -23.91
C GLU A 579 24.96 -46.42 -22.68
N GLN A 580 24.48 -46.03 -21.49
CA GLN A 580 23.72 -46.93 -20.60
C GLN A 580 23.11 -46.20 -19.38
N GLU A 581 21.77 -46.13 -19.42
CA GLU A 581 20.77 -46.30 -18.34
C GLU A 581 20.88 -45.49 -17.03
N GLN A 582 20.03 -44.47 -16.90
CA GLN A 582 19.28 -44.23 -15.66
C GLN A 582 17.78 -44.16 -15.94
N GLN A 583 17.06 -44.94 -15.15
CA GLN A 583 15.65 -45.25 -15.26
C GLN A 583 14.75 -44.01 -15.12
N THR A 584 13.99 -43.77 -16.18
CA THR A 584 12.76 -42.99 -16.18
C THR A 584 11.63 -43.78 -15.53
N SER A 585 11.01 -43.24 -14.47
CA SER A 585 9.60 -43.49 -14.19
C SER A 585 8.80 -42.29 -14.72
N SER A 586 8.29 -42.47 -15.93
CA SER A 586 7.36 -41.59 -16.62
C SER A 586 5.97 -41.65 -15.99
N GLU A 587 5.32 -40.50 -15.83
CA GLU A 587 3.94 -40.35 -16.28
C GLU A 587 3.78 -38.96 -16.93
N SER A 588 3.55 -38.99 -18.24
CA SER A 588 3.29 -37.88 -19.13
C SER A 588 1.81 -37.50 -19.13
N LYS A 589 1.47 -36.21 -19.24
CA LYS A 589 0.32 -35.78 -20.07
C LYS A 589 0.62 -34.46 -20.79
N THR A 590 0.57 -34.54 -22.11
CA THR A 590 0.55 -33.48 -23.12
C THR A 590 -0.69 -32.57 -23.03
N PRO A 591 -0.66 -31.37 -23.64
CA PRO A 591 -1.66 -30.32 -23.45
C PRO A 591 -2.91 -30.55 -24.30
N LEU A 592 -4.07 -30.23 -23.74
CA LEU A 592 -5.34 -30.10 -24.45
C LEU A 592 -5.95 -28.72 -24.12
N TRP A 593 -6.50 -28.09 -25.15
CA TRP A 593 -7.14 -26.78 -25.20
C TRP A 593 -8.41 -26.65 -24.31
N CYS A 594 -8.64 -25.41 -23.81
CA CYS A 594 -9.72 -24.78 -22.99
C CYS A 594 -11.20 -25.14 -23.30
N PRO A 595 -12.28 -24.77 -22.54
CA PRO A 595 -12.41 -23.65 -21.56
C PRO A 595 -13.34 -23.86 -20.30
N ALA A 596 -13.24 -22.99 -19.28
CA ALA A 596 -14.36 -22.34 -18.54
C ALA A 596 -13.96 -21.80 -17.12
N SER A 597 -14.35 -20.54 -16.89
CA SER A 597 -14.82 -19.89 -15.64
C SER A 597 -13.90 -19.77 -14.40
N PHE A 598 -13.51 -18.51 -14.15
CA PHE A 598 -13.46 -17.78 -12.87
C PHE A 598 -13.47 -18.57 -11.54
N CYS A 599 -12.38 -18.43 -10.78
CA CYS A 599 -12.29 -17.67 -9.51
C CYS A 599 -10.98 -18.04 -8.82
N ASP A 600 -10.09 -17.07 -8.63
CA ASP A 600 -9.46 -16.76 -7.33
C ASP A 600 -8.50 -15.59 -7.49
N GLU A 601 -8.94 -14.42 -7.02
CA GLU A 601 -8.23 -13.14 -6.94
C GLU A 601 -7.05 -13.14 -5.94
N GLU A 602 -6.61 -14.29 -5.42
CA GLU A 602 -5.50 -14.37 -4.45
C GLU A 602 -4.18 -14.92 -5.01
N LEU A 603 -4.10 -15.25 -6.30
CA LEU A 603 -2.89 -15.82 -6.92
C LEU A 603 -2.03 -14.84 -7.74
N PHE A 604 -2.48 -13.61 -7.98
CA PHE A 604 -1.73 -12.64 -8.81
C PHE A 604 -0.76 -11.73 -8.04
N ILE A 605 -0.83 -11.71 -6.69
CA ILE A 605 0.01 -10.81 -5.86
C ILE A 605 1.35 -11.46 -5.46
N THR A 606 1.46 -12.79 -5.52
CA THR A 606 2.63 -13.53 -5.01
C THR A 606 3.71 -13.82 -6.06
N GLU A 607 3.40 -13.82 -7.37
CA GLU A 607 4.40 -14.16 -8.39
C GLU A 607 5.22 -12.97 -8.92
N TRP A 608 4.75 -11.72 -8.80
CA TRP A 608 5.50 -10.56 -9.33
C TRP A 608 6.39 -9.83 -8.31
N SER A 609 6.22 -10.11 -7.02
CA SER A 609 7.12 -9.60 -5.97
C SER A 609 8.39 -10.46 -5.79
N GLY A 610 8.36 -11.72 -6.25
CA GLY A 610 9.51 -12.63 -6.25
C GLY A 610 10.36 -12.60 -7.53
N ALA A 611 9.80 -12.18 -8.66
CA ALA A 611 10.43 -12.26 -9.98
C ALA A 611 11.48 -11.16 -10.26
N ALA A 612 11.44 -10.02 -9.57
CA ALA A 612 12.46 -8.97 -9.74
C ALA A 612 13.85 -9.39 -9.22
N ALA A 613 13.92 -10.37 -8.30
CA ALA A 613 15.17 -10.89 -7.77
C ALA A 613 15.86 -11.90 -8.72
N SER A 614 15.16 -12.42 -9.73
CA SER A 614 15.62 -13.51 -10.60
C SER A 614 15.93 -13.13 -12.05
N LEU A 615 15.86 -11.84 -12.43
CA LEU A 615 16.27 -11.39 -13.77
C LEU A 615 17.80 -11.27 -13.88
N GLU A 616 18.38 -11.96 -14.87
CA GLU A 616 19.78 -11.83 -15.25
C GLU A 616 20.11 -10.38 -15.68
N ARG A 617 21.28 -9.87 -15.30
CA ARG A 617 21.65 -8.46 -15.55
C ARG A 617 21.80 -8.18 -17.04
N LYS A 618 22.22 -9.19 -17.81
CA LYS A 618 22.18 -9.16 -19.28
C LYS A 618 20.78 -8.84 -19.81
N ALA A 619 19.73 -9.47 -19.27
CA ALA A 619 18.35 -9.22 -19.69
C ALA A 619 17.89 -7.80 -19.35
N ILE A 620 18.29 -7.26 -18.19
CA ILE A 620 17.98 -5.88 -17.79
C ILE A 620 18.59 -4.88 -18.78
N LEU A 621 19.88 -5.01 -19.11
CA LEU A 621 20.55 -4.11 -20.07
C LEU A 621 19.91 -4.21 -21.47
N LYS A 622 19.52 -5.42 -21.89
CA LYS A 622 18.80 -5.65 -23.15
C LYS A 622 17.42 -4.98 -23.15
N ASN A 623 16.67 -5.07 -22.05
CA ASN A 623 15.38 -4.41 -21.90
C ASN A 623 15.50 -2.87 -21.89
N MET A 624 16.65 -2.34 -21.49
CA MET A 624 16.98 -0.90 -21.64
C MET A 624 17.31 -0.50 -23.09
N GLY A 625 17.29 -1.45 -24.04
CA GLY A 625 17.59 -1.21 -25.45
C GLY A 625 19.08 -1.15 -25.77
N ILE A 626 19.95 -1.67 -24.90
CA ILE A 626 21.40 -1.72 -25.14
C ILE A 626 21.71 -2.90 -26.10
N PRO A 627 22.46 -2.67 -27.20
CA PRO A 627 22.82 -3.71 -28.16
C PRO A 627 23.60 -4.87 -27.52
N ASP A 628 23.34 -6.11 -27.96
CA ASP A 628 23.97 -7.32 -27.41
C ASP A 628 25.51 -7.30 -27.52
N ASP A 629 26.07 -6.63 -28.54
CA ASP A 629 27.53 -6.47 -28.74
C ASP A 629 28.18 -5.42 -27.83
N GLU A 630 27.37 -4.54 -27.24
CA GLU A 630 27.84 -3.51 -26.31
C GLU A 630 27.79 -3.98 -24.85
N ILE A 631 26.86 -4.89 -24.50
CA ILE A 631 26.69 -5.43 -23.14
C ILE A 631 28.00 -5.94 -22.51
N PRO A 632 28.89 -6.69 -23.19
CA PRO A 632 30.13 -7.18 -22.57
C PRO A 632 31.05 -6.08 -22.03
N LYS A 633 30.98 -4.86 -22.57
CA LYS A 633 31.79 -3.73 -22.11
C LYS A 633 31.37 -3.23 -20.72
N PHE A 634 30.12 -3.47 -20.32
CA PHE A 634 29.60 -3.13 -18.99
C PHE A 634 30.18 -4.01 -17.86
N CYS A 635 30.97 -5.04 -18.18
CA CYS A 635 31.79 -5.75 -17.19
C CYS A 635 32.86 -4.85 -16.56
N GLU A 636 33.25 -3.77 -17.24
CA GLU A 636 34.17 -2.76 -16.73
C GLU A 636 33.38 -1.56 -16.20
N PRO A 637 33.49 -1.20 -14.91
CA PRO A 637 32.73 -0.10 -14.31
C PRO A 637 32.90 1.25 -15.03
N GLN A 638 34.08 1.51 -15.60
CA GLN A 638 34.38 2.75 -16.31
C GLN A 638 33.46 2.97 -17.52
N HIS A 639 33.04 1.89 -18.20
CA HIS A 639 32.16 2.01 -19.36
C HIS A 639 30.78 2.59 -18.98
N TRP A 640 30.32 2.38 -17.75
CA TRP A 640 29.06 2.95 -17.25
C TRP A 640 29.13 4.48 -17.18
N LEU A 641 30.29 5.02 -16.78
CA LEU A 641 30.57 6.46 -16.69
C LEU A 641 30.63 7.11 -18.08
N GLU A 642 31.02 6.34 -19.10
CA GLU A 642 31.05 6.78 -20.50
C GLU A 642 29.68 6.69 -21.17
N TYR A 643 28.84 5.73 -20.75
CA TYR A 643 27.59 5.42 -21.43
C TYR A 643 26.38 6.17 -20.84
N PHE A 644 26.10 6.05 -19.55
CA PHE A 644 24.86 6.58 -18.96
C PHE A 644 24.83 8.11 -18.78
N PRO A 645 25.89 8.79 -18.32
CA PRO A 645 25.86 10.25 -18.15
C PRO A 645 25.56 11.02 -19.45
N PRO A 646 26.17 10.69 -20.61
CA PRO A 646 25.79 11.31 -21.88
C PRO A 646 24.33 11.06 -22.29
N LEU A 647 23.80 9.87 -22.03
CA LEU A 647 22.39 9.55 -22.29
C LEU A 647 21.45 10.35 -21.36
N GLY A 648 21.76 10.43 -20.07
CA GLY A 648 21.03 11.28 -19.13
C GLY A 648 21.01 12.75 -19.57
N LYS A 649 22.17 13.29 -20.01
CA LYS A 649 22.26 14.64 -20.58
C LYS A 649 21.41 14.79 -21.85
N ARG A 650 21.46 13.83 -22.78
CA ARG A 650 20.64 13.80 -23.99
C ARG A 650 19.15 13.83 -23.65
N ASP A 651 18.71 12.99 -22.73
CA ASP A 651 17.30 12.82 -22.39
C ASP A 651 16.76 14.06 -21.67
N LEU A 652 17.54 14.66 -20.77
CA LEU A 652 17.16 15.91 -20.11
C LEU A 652 17.13 17.09 -21.10
N LYS A 653 18.07 17.17 -22.05
CA LYS A 653 18.00 18.14 -23.15
C LYS A 653 16.74 17.96 -23.98
N ARG A 654 16.38 16.70 -24.30
CA ARG A 654 15.15 16.36 -25.03
C ARG A 654 13.88 16.65 -24.22
N PHE A 655 13.94 16.53 -22.90
CA PHE A 655 12.89 16.95 -21.97
C PHE A 655 12.74 18.48 -21.91
N GLY A 656 13.80 19.22 -22.29
CA GLY A 656 13.77 20.67 -22.42
C GLY A 656 14.11 21.44 -21.15
N VAL A 657 14.90 20.86 -20.23
CA VAL A 657 15.28 21.52 -18.98
C VAL A 657 16.15 22.77 -19.20
N ALA A 658 15.95 23.80 -18.38
CA ALA A 658 16.65 25.08 -18.39
C ALA A 658 18.01 25.00 -17.68
N VAL A 659 18.85 24.05 -18.09
CA VAL A 659 20.15 23.75 -17.45
C VAL A 659 21.32 24.42 -18.16
N ASP A 660 22.26 24.97 -17.39
CA ASP A 660 23.58 25.38 -17.89
C ASP A 660 24.52 24.16 -17.99
N TRP A 661 24.54 23.54 -19.18
CA TRP A 661 25.28 22.31 -19.45
C TRP A 661 26.80 22.45 -19.42
N ARG A 662 27.34 23.68 -19.40
CA ARG A 662 28.79 23.93 -19.25
C ARG A 662 29.26 23.59 -17.84
N ARG A 663 28.34 23.60 -16.87
CA ARG A 663 28.59 23.30 -15.45
C ARG A 663 28.37 21.82 -15.10
N SER A 664 28.10 20.97 -16.09
CA SER A 664 27.88 19.54 -15.89
C SER A 664 29.17 18.77 -15.76
N PHE A 665 29.15 17.78 -14.87
CA PHE A 665 30.29 16.92 -14.55
C PHE A 665 29.82 15.53 -14.10
N ILE A 666 30.70 14.54 -14.17
CA ILE A 666 30.60 13.29 -13.41
C ILE A 666 31.44 13.37 -12.14
N THR A 667 31.07 12.60 -11.12
CA THR A 667 31.88 12.42 -9.91
C THR A 667 32.91 11.29 -10.08
N THR A 668 33.66 10.96 -9.02
CA THR A 668 34.80 10.01 -8.96
C THR A 668 36.14 10.61 -9.39
N ASP A 669 37.21 9.83 -9.21
CA ASP A 669 38.57 10.14 -9.68
C ASP A 669 38.70 10.16 -11.21
N ALA A 670 37.68 9.70 -11.96
CA ALA A 670 37.60 9.89 -13.40
C ALA A 670 37.49 11.36 -13.82
N ASN A 671 37.00 12.24 -12.95
CA ASN A 671 37.03 13.69 -13.15
C ASN A 671 38.06 14.34 -12.22
N PRO A 672 39.24 14.74 -12.73
CA PRO A 672 40.35 15.18 -11.88
C PRO A 672 40.07 16.51 -11.16
N PHE A 673 39.25 17.40 -11.72
CA PHE A 673 38.86 18.65 -11.05
C PHE A 673 37.92 18.40 -9.88
N PHE A 674 36.92 17.52 -10.07
CA PHE A 674 35.99 17.16 -9.00
C PHE A 674 36.68 16.34 -7.90
N ASP A 675 37.58 15.42 -8.28
CA ASP A 675 38.41 14.66 -7.34
C ASP A 675 39.27 15.59 -6.47
N ALA A 676 39.94 16.58 -7.08
CA ALA A 676 40.69 17.60 -6.34
C ALA A 676 39.81 18.40 -5.37
N PHE A 677 38.60 18.78 -5.79
CA PHE A 677 37.62 19.46 -4.94
C PHE A 677 37.19 18.62 -3.74
N VAL A 678 36.89 17.33 -3.93
CA VAL A 678 36.50 16.43 -2.83
C VAL A 678 37.68 16.17 -1.89
N GLN A 679 38.90 16.02 -2.41
CA GLN A 679 40.11 15.90 -1.58
C GLN A 679 40.32 17.15 -0.71
N TRP A 680 40.13 18.35 -1.27
CA TRP A 680 40.17 19.62 -0.53
C TRP A 680 39.14 19.64 0.60
N GLN A 681 37.89 19.31 0.31
CA GLN A 681 36.82 19.23 1.31
C GLN A 681 37.22 18.33 2.48
N PHE A 682 37.71 17.12 2.19
CA PHE A 682 38.04 16.15 3.22
C PHE A 682 39.26 16.56 4.06
N ARG A 683 40.25 17.23 3.46
CA ARG A 683 41.38 17.82 4.22
C ARG A 683 40.89 18.90 5.18
N HIS A 684 39.93 19.73 4.78
CA HIS A 684 39.29 20.69 5.69
C HIS A 684 38.52 20.01 6.81
N LEU A 685 37.70 19.02 6.52
CA LEU A 685 36.99 18.25 7.56
C LEU A 685 37.97 17.59 8.54
N LYS A 686 39.11 17.09 8.06
CA LYS A 686 40.17 16.55 8.93
C LYS A 686 40.84 17.64 9.77
N ALA A 687 41.18 18.78 9.17
CA ALA A 687 41.81 19.90 9.86
C ALA A 687 40.90 20.48 10.95
N GLY A 688 39.59 20.58 10.68
CA GLY A 688 38.55 20.97 11.63
C GLY A 688 38.17 19.89 12.65
N ASN A 689 38.90 18.78 12.74
CA ASN A 689 38.64 17.67 13.68
C ASN A 689 37.22 17.05 13.56
N ARG A 690 36.60 17.16 12.37
CA ARG A 690 35.27 16.62 12.05
C ARG A 690 35.33 15.16 11.61
N LEU A 691 36.51 14.64 11.29
CA LEU A 691 36.76 13.23 10.99
C LEU A 691 37.41 12.51 12.17
N ALA A 692 37.05 11.25 12.37
CA ALA A 692 37.78 10.35 13.25
C ALA A 692 37.95 8.97 12.60
N PHE A 693 38.95 8.24 13.07
CA PHE A 693 39.23 6.86 12.69
C PHE A 693 39.00 5.99 13.92
N GLY A 694 38.34 4.86 13.76
CA GLY A 694 38.16 3.94 14.87
C GLY A 694 37.40 2.69 14.47
N ASN A 695 37.46 1.72 15.37
CA ASN A 695 36.87 0.43 15.17
C ASN A 695 35.34 0.47 15.43
N ARG A 696 34.54 0.02 14.46
CA ARG A 696 33.07 0.16 14.48
C ARG A 696 32.32 -1.12 14.12
N PRO A 697 31.17 -1.37 14.77
CA PRO A 697 30.32 -2.49 14.42
C PRO A 697 29.76 -2.23 13.02
N THR A 698 30.12 -3.11 12.08
CA THR A 698 29.70 -3.01 10.68
C THR A 698 29.25 -4.40 10.21
N ILE A 699 28.23 -4.44 9.36
CA ILE A 699 27.84 -5.69 8.69
C ILE A 699 29.04 -6.17 7.86
N TYR A 700 29.39 -7.43 7.98
CA TYR A 700 30.65 -7.99 7.48
C TYR A 700 30.43 -9.38 6.91
N SER A 701 31.02 -9.62 5.75
CA SER A 701 31.06 -10.93 5.12
C SER A 701 32.40 -11.58 5.45
N ILE A 702 32.36 -12.72 6.12
CA ILE A 702 33.56 -13.45 6.56
C ILE A 702 34.27 -14.01 5.34
N ARG A 703 33.50 -14.57 4.42
CA ARG A 703 34.00 -15.11 3.15
C ARG A 703 34.65 -14.03 2.29
N ASP A 704 34.02 -12.86 2.18
CA ASP A 704 34.56 -11.77 1.36
C ASP A 704 35.70 -11.02 2.06
N GLY A 705 35.85 -11.21 3.37
CA GLY A 705 36.90 -10.57 4.16
C GLY A 705 36.77 -9.05 4.23
N GLN A 706 35.56 -8.51 4.11
CA GLN A 706 35.31 -7.06 4.09
C GLN A 706 33.93 -6.69 4.65
N PRO A 707 33.75 -5.41 5.08
CA PRO A 707 32.42 -4.87 5.35
C PRO A 707 31.47 -5.09 4.17
N CYS A 708 30.29 -5.64 4.43
CA CYS A 708 29.24 -5.91 3.44
C CYS A 708 28.21 -4.78 3.47
N ALA A 709 28.40 -3.80 2.60
CA ALA A 709 27.50 -2.66 2.49
C ALA A 709 26.21 -3.05 1.75
N ASP A 710 25.19 -2.19 1.76
CA ASP A 710 23.87 -2.54 1.22
C ASP A 710 23.92 -3.14 -0.19
N HIS A 711 24.66 -2.53 -1.11
CA HIS A 711 24.74 -3.02 -2.49
C HIS A 711 25.60 -4.30 -2.68
N ASP A 712 26.39 -4.66 -1.67
CA ASP A 712 27.14 -5.93 -1.62
C ASP A 712 26.25 -7.09 -1.12
N ARG A 713 25.01 -6.80 -0.73
CA ARG A 713 24.04 -7.79 -0.24
C ARG A 713 23.22 -8.36 -1.39
N ALA A 714 22.98 -9.66 -1.34
CA ALA A 714 21.94 -10.34 -2.10
C ALA A 714 20.56 -10.20 -1.42
N SER A 715 20.52 -10.11 -0.09
CA SER A 715 19.32 -9.85 0.69
C SER A 715 19.63 -9.07 1.97
N GLY A 716 18.65 -8.29 2.45
CA GLY A 716 18.80 -7.50 3.67
C GLY A 716 19.42 -6.12 3.45
N GLU A 717 19.16 -5.46 2.31
CA GLU A 717 19.48 -4.03 2.13
C GLU A 717 18.79 -3.18 3.21
N GLY A 718 19.52 -2.23 3.80
CA GLY A 718 19.03 -1.35 4.88
C GLY A 718 19.08 -1.97 6.27
N VAL A 719 19.45 -3.25 6.41
CA VAL A 719 19.67 -3.89 7.71
C VAL A 719 20.92 -3.31 8.37
N ASN A 720 20.80 -2.86 9.62
CA ASN A 720 21.91 -2.29 10.37
C ASN A 720 22.36 -3.20 11.52
N PRO A 721 23.57 -2.98 12.08
CA PRO A 721 23.97 -3.60 13.33
C PRO A 721 23.04 -3.16 14.49
N GLN A 722 22.37 -4.12 15.11
CA GLN A 722 21.54 -3.93 16.29
C GLN A 722 22.29 -4.33 17.55
N GLU A 723 22.26 -3.46 18.56
CA GLU A 723 22.92 -3.68 19.84
C GLU A 723 22.00 -4.44 20.82
N TYR A 724 22.50 -5.55 21.35
CA TYR A 724 21.89 -6.36 22.40
C TYR A 724 22.74 -6.30 23.69
N THR A 725 22.08 -6.56 24.81
CA THR A 725 22.76 -6.87 26.07
C THR A 725 22.76 -8.37 26.26
N LEU A 726 23.94 -8.99 26.32
CA LEU A 726 24.07 -10.42 26.62
C LEU A 726 24.17 -10.64 28.12
N ILE A 727 23.14 -11.24 28.70
CA ILE A 727 23.07 -11.57 30.12
C ILE A 727 23.80 -12.89 30.35
N LYS A 728 24.75 -12.91 31.30
CA LYS A 728 25.53 -14.09 31.64
C LYS A 728 24.90 -14.83 32.81
N MET A 729 24.27 -15.98 32.55
CA MET A 729 23.70 -16.85 33.58
C MET A 729 24.69 -17.97 33.92
N GLU A 730 25.25 -17.95 35.12
CA GLU A 730 26.33 -18.87 35.54
C GLU A 730 25.79 -20.29 35.75
N VAL A 731 26.41 -21.28 35.12
CA VAL A 731 26.07 -22.69 35.30
C VAL A 731 26.59 -23.15 36.65
N GLN A 732 25.69 -23.60 37.54
CA GLN A 732 26.05 -24.00 38.90
C GLN A 732 26.64 -25.42 38.99
N ASP A 733 26.32 -26.28 38.02
CA ASP A 733 26.83 -27.66 37.90
C ASP A 733 27.47 -27.86 36.53
N VAL A 734 28.76 -27.52 36.44
CA VAL A 734 29.51 -27.51 35.17
C VAL A 734 29.96 -28.93 34.81
N LYS A 735 29.61 -29.36 33.60
CA LYS A 735 30.10 -30.65 33.06
C LYS A 735 31.61 -30.58 32.78
N PRO A 736 32.41 -31.62 33.10
CA PRO A 736 33.86 -31.61 32.92
C PRO A 736 34.33 -31.24 31.50
N GLU A 737 33.58 -31.69 30.48
CA GLU A 737 33.85 -31.43 29.06
C GLU A 737 33.60 -29.99 28.60
N TRP A 738 32.93 -29.16 29.42
CA TRP A 738 32.67 -27.74 29.11
C TRP A 738 33.76 -26.82 29.66
N ASN A 739 34.70 -27.38 30.43
CA ASN A 739 35.66 -26.60 31.16
C ASN A 739 36.95 -26.40 30.35
N THR A 740 37.43 -25.16 30.30
CA THR A 740 38.67 -24.74 29.64
C THR A 740 39.90 -24.77 30.57
N GLY A 741 39.75 -25.10 31.86
CA GLY A 741 40.84 -25.21 32.84
C GLY A 741 40.41 -25.06 34.30
N ASP A 742 41.35 -24.99 35.24
CA ASP A 742 41.07 -25.08 36.69
C ASP A 742 40.34 -23.88 37.33
N ASN A 743 39.95 -22.85 36.55
CA ASN A 743 39.34 -21.62 37.11
C ASN A 743 38.26 -20.95 36.23
N ASN A 744 37.71 -21.67 35.24
CA ASN A 744 36.88 -21.06 34.20
C ASN A 744 35.39 -21.29 34.44
N LYS A 745 34.62 -20.20 34.45
CA LYS A 745 33.16 -20.22 34.61
C LYS A 745 32.47 -20.45 33.28
N VAL A 746 31.39 -21.23 33.30
CA VAL A 746 30.54 -21.49 32.12
C VAL A 746 29.24 -20.71 32.26
N PHE A 747 28.83 -20.02 31.20
CA PHE A 747 27.62 -19.20 31.20
C PHE A 747 26.68 -19.56 30.05
N PHE A 748 25.39 -19.61 30.35
CA PHE A 748 24.36 -19.45 29.33
C PHE A 748 24.25 -17.95 29.03
N VAL A 749 24.49 -17.57 27.77
CA VAL A 749 24.43 -16.17 27.36
C VAL A 749 23.14 -15.89 26.62
N ALA A 750 22.29 -15.03 27.17
CA ALA A 750 20.98 -14.70 26.60
C ALA A 750 20.94 -13.26 26.11
N ALA A 751 20.52 -13.05 24.86
CA ALA A 751 20.40 -11.72 24.26
C ALA A 751 19.08 -11.06 24.65
N THR A 752 19.14 -9.84 25.19
CA THR A 752 17.95 -9.03 25.50
C THR A 752 18.09 -7.57 25.05
N LEU A 753 16.97 -7.00 24.61
CA LEU A 753 16.82 -5.55 24.37
C LEU A 753 16.25 -4.81 25.59
N ARG A 754 15.87 -5.53 26.65
CA ARG A 754 15.26 -5.00 27.87
C ARG A 754 16.05 -5.41 29.12
N PRO A 755 17.28 -4.91 29.29
CA PRO A 755 18.09 -5.25 30.47
C PRO A 755 17.44 -4.81 31.79
N GLU A 756 16.55 -3.80 31.77
CA GLU A 756 15.81 -3.36 32.95
C GLU A 756 14.90 -4.44 33.55
N THR A 757 14.50 -5.45 32.76
CA THR A 757 13.54 -6.46 33.21
C THR A 757 14.19 -7.64 33.94
N MET A 758 15.52 -7.68 34.04
CA MET A 758 16.26 -8.84 34.57
C MET A 758 15.97 -9.14 36.05
N TYR A 759 15.39 -8.20 36.80
CA TYR A 759 14.89 -8.48 38.17
C TYR A 759 13.77 -9.52 38.22
N GLY A 760 13.00 -9.64 37.13
CA GLY A 760 11.81 -10.47 37.04
C GLY A 760 12.05 -11.88 36.50
N GLN A 761 13.30 -12.32 36.45
CA GLN A 761 13.65 -13.62 35.85
C GLN A 761 13.14 -14.80 36.68
N THR A 762 12.45 -15.73 36.03
CA THR A 762 11.94 -16.98 36.65
C THR A 762 12.67 -18.22 36.16
N ASN A 763 13.11 -18.23 34.90
CA ASN A 763 13.76 -19.34 34.23
C ASN A 763 14.55 -18.85 33.01
N CYS A 764 15.22 -19.76 32.33
CA CYS A 764 15.81 -19.56 31.03
C CYS A 764 15.08 -20.44 30.00
N PHE A 765 15.04 -20.06 28.74
CA PHE A 765 14.47 -20.86 27.66
C PHE A 765 15.53 -21.31 26.65
N VAL A 766 15.42 -22.57 26.22
CA VAL A 766 16.21 -23.20 25.17
C VAL A 766 15.31 -24.01 24.24
N LEU A 767 15.73 -24.19 22.99
CA LEU A 767 14.99 -24.98 22.00
C LEU A 767 15.49 -26.43 22.00
N PRO A 768 14.70 -27.43 22.42
CA PRO A 768 15.19 -28.80 22.61
C PRO A 768 15.71 -29.48 21.34
N SER A 769 15.15 -29.12 20.19
CA SER A 769 15.52 -29.69 18.89
C SER A 769 16.75 -29.04 18.26
N ALA A 770 17.21 -27.91 18.78
CA ALA A 770 18.34 -27.18 18.23
C ALA A 770 19.69 -27.71 18.73
N GLU A 771 20.73 -27.42 17.98
CA GLU A 771 22.12 -27.66 18.36
C GLU A 771 22.73 -26.37 18.93
N TYR A 772 23.45 -26.52 20.03
CA TYR A 772 24.21 -25.47 20.72
C TYR A 772 25.67 -25.87 20.80
N GLY A 773 26.56 -24.90 21.03
CA GLY A 773 27.97 -25.15 21.31
C GLY A 773 28.40 -24.51 22.62
N VAL A 774 29.51 -25.00 23.15
CA VAL A 774 30.25 -24.37 24.25
C VAL A 774 31.51 -23.77 23.66
N PHE A 775 31.66 -22.46 23.75
CA PHE A 775 32.72 -21.71 23.07
C PHE A 775 33.62 -20.98 24.06
N GLN A 776 34.92 -21.01 23.82
CA GLN A 776 35.90 -20.31 24.65
C GLN A 776 35.89 -18.81 24.40
N MET A 777 36.02 -18.00 25.46
CA MET A 777 36.09 -16.53 25.40
C MET A 777 37.48 -16.00 25.81
N ASN A 778 37.79 -14.75 25.45
CA ASN A 778 39.12 -14.16 25.64
C ASN A 778 39.53 -14.01 27.12
N ASN A 779 38.56 -13.91 28.02
CA ASN A 779 38.76 -13.79 29.46
C ASN A 779 38.87 -15.17 30.18
N GLY A 780 38.91 -16.27 29.43
CA GLY A 780 38.96 -17.63 29.96
C GLY A 780 37.58 -18.25 30.22
N GLU A 781 36.49 -17.48 30.19
CA GLU A 781 35.13 -18.01 30.35
C GLU A 781 34.72 -18.88 29.16
N ALA A 782 33.66 -19.68 29.34
CA ALA A 782 33.04 -20.43 28.26
C ALA A 782 31.55 -20.09 28.15
N PHE A 783 31.07 -19.84 26.93
CA PHE A 783 29.68 -19.49 26.66
C PHE A 783 28.94 -20.61 25.97
N VAL A 784 27.75 -20.92 26.46
CA VAL A 784 26.78 -21.80 25.81
C VAL A 784 25.85 -20.94 24.97
N CYS A 785 25.84 -21.15 23.65
CA CYS A 785 25.00 -20.41 22.70
C CYS A 785 24.93 -21.12 21.34
N SER A 786 24.22 -20.54 20.38
CA SER A 786 24.23 -20.99 18.99
C SER A 786 25.57 -20.71 18.31
N TYR A 787 25.99 -21.58 17.39
CA TYR A 787 27.23 -21.38 16.61
C TYR A 787 27.26 -20.02 15.90
N ARG A 788 26.14 -19.62 15.27
CA ARG A 788 25.97 -18.32 14.60
C ARG A 788 26.29 -17.14 15.52
N SER A 789 25.77 -17.17 16.76
CA SER A 789 26.03 -16.10 17.72
C SER A 789 27.48 -16.10 18.21
N ALA A 790 28.10 -17.27 18.39
CA ALA A 790 29.51 -17.38 18.75
C ALA A 790 30.43 -16.85 17.64
N LEU A 791 30.12 -17.17 16.38
CA LEU A 791 30.81 -16.64 15.20
C LEU A 791 30.76 -15.10 15.18
N ASN A 792 29.57 -14.55 15.39
CA ASN A 792 29.38 -13.10 15.45
C ASN A 792 30.15 -12.46 16.64
N MET A 793 30.19 -13.12 17.81
CA MET A 793 30.96 -12.67 18.98
C MET A 793 32.47 -12.65 18.73
N VAL A 794 33.04 -13.68 18.07
CA VAL A 794 34.49 -13.69 17.79
C VAL A 794 34.89 -12.65 16.76
N MET A 795 34.00 -12.35 15.79
CA MET A 795 34.20 -11.24 14.84
C MET A 795 34.10 -9.85 15.51
N GLN A 796 33.54 -9.79 16.71
CA GLN A 796 33.55 -8.63 17.61
C GLN A 796 34.65 -8.69 18.67
N GLU A 797 35.66 -9.54 18.49
CA GLU A 797 36.84 -9.65 19.37
C GLU A 797 36.50 -10.10 20.81
N LEU A 798 35.37 -10.78 21.03
CA LEU A 798 34.96 -11.27 22.36
C LEU A 798 35.60 -12.62 22.73
N GLY A 799 35.98 -13.43 21.72
CA GLY A 799 36.63 -14.72 21.90
C GLY A 799 37.77 -14.96 20.91
N PRO A 800 38.61 -15.98 21.15
CA PRO A 800 39.69 -16.36 20.25
C PRO A 800 39.13 -16.89 18.93
N LYS A 801 39.80 -16.50 17.84
CA LYS A 801 39.52 -16.98 16.48
C LYS A 801 40.44 -18.14 16.14
N THR A 802 39.89 -19.16 15.49
CA THR A 802 40.66 -20.19 14.78
C THR A 802 40.24 -20.19 13.31
N LYS A 803 40.88 -21.01 12.48
CA LYS A 803 40.50 -21.21 11.08
C LYS A 803 39.75 -22.53 10.92
N ASN A 804 38.67 -22.53 10.13
CA ASN A 804 38.00 -23.75 9.69
C ASN A 804 38.79 -24.43 8.56
N GLU A 805 38.26 -25.55 8.03
CA GLU A 805 38.89 -26.30 6.93
C GLU A 805 39.08 -25.46 5.66
N ASP A 806 38.19 -24.47 5.44
CA ASP A 806 38.21 -23.55 4.29
C ASP A 806 39.11 -22.31 4.52
N GLY A 807 39.76 -22.18 5.68
CA GLY A 807 40.61 -21.04 6.02
C GLY A 807 39.87 -19.77 6.46
N GLU A 808 38.56 -19.84 6.70
CA GLU A 808 37.72 -18.77 7.21
C GLU A 808 37.80 -18.68 8.75
N ASP A 809 37.57 -17.49 9.31
CA ASP A 809 37.57 -17.28 10.76
C ASP A 809 36.37 -17.99 11.41
N CYS A 810 36.61 -18.78 12.45
CA CYS A 810 35.57 -19.48 13.22
C CYS A 810 35.86 -19.47 14.73
N PRO A 811 34.86 -19.69 15.60
CA PRO A 811 35.03 -19.70 17.04
C PRO A 811 35.71 -20.99 17.54
N VAL A 812 36.47 -20.89 18.63
CA VAL A 812 37.04 -22.07 19.31
C VAL A 812 35.92 -22.80 20.09
N GLN A 813 35.45 -23.92 19.53
CA GLN A 813 34.40 -24.75 20.11
C GLN A 813 34.98 -25.88 20.96
N LEU A 814 34.48 -26.01 22.19
CA LEU A 814 34.92 -27.00 23.19
C LEU A 814 34.05 -28.25 23.16
N ALA A 815 32.75 -28.06 22.98
CA ALA A 815 31.77 -29.14 22.93
C ALA A 815 30.57 -28.74 22.05
N THR A 816 29.92 -29.74 21.45
CA THR A 816 28.60 -29.62 20.83
C THR A 816 27.57 -30.22 21.79
N VAL A 817 26.45 -29.52 22.00
CA VAL A 817 25.41 -29.90 22.96
C VAL A 817 24.04 -29.77 22.32
N LYS A 818 23.20 -30.80 22.45
CA LYS A 818 21.82 -30.72 21.97
C LYS A 818 20.98 -29.94 22.98
N GLY A 819 20.02 -29.14 22.51
CA GLY A 819 19.15 -28.33 23.37
C GLY A 819 18.38 -29.16 24.42
N SER A 820 18.04 -30.41 24.10
CA SER A 820 17.44 -31.36 25.05
C SER A 820 18.33 -31.62 26.27
N ASP A 821 19.65 -31.59 26.10
CA ASP A 821 20.63 -31.92 27.14
C ASP A 821 20.97 -30.71 28.02
N LEU A 822 20.47 -29.53 27.64
CA LEU A 822 20.55 -28.29 28.42
C LEU A 822 19.36 -28.14 29.38
N LEU A 823 18.25 -28.84 29.14
CA LEU A 823 17.04 -28.74 29.97
C LEU A 823 17.33 -29.14 31.43
N GLY A 824 16.82 -28.34 32.36
CA GLY A 824 17.01 -28.56 33.80
C GLY A 824 18.39 -28.17 34.34
N THR A 825 19.25 -27.56 33.53
CA THR A 825 20.54 -27.03 34.02
C THR A 825 20.27 -25.94 35.07
N PRO A 826 20.85 -26.03 36.29
CA PRO A 826 20.72 -25.00 37.32
C PRO A 826 21.62 -23.81 37.00
N LEU A 827 21.02 -22.61 36.97
CA LEU A 827 21.65 -21.36 36.56
C LEU A 827 21.52 -20.30 37.67
N SER A 828 22.59 -19.54 37.90
CA SER A 828 22.53 -18.30 38.66
C SER A 828 22.34 -17.12 37.69
N ALA A 829 21.14 -16.53 37.69
CA ALA A 829 20.79 -15.44 36.78
C ALA A 829 21.01 -14.06 37.44
N PRO A 830 21.69 -13.11 36.76
CA PRO A 830 21.92 -11.77 37.28
C PRO A 830 20.62 -11.05 37.68
N LEU A 831 20.62 -10.40 38.85
CA LEU A 831 19.49 -9.61 39.38
C LEU A 831 18.20 -10.39 39.70
N ALA A 832 18.13 -11.68 39.37
CA ALA A 832 16.94 -12.49 39.63
C ALA A 832 16.63 -12.58 41.13
N LYS A 833 15.34 -12.58 41.48
CA LYS A 833 14.88 -12.85 42.86
C LYS A 833 15.29 -14.23 43.36
N TYR A 834 15.38 -15.20 42.44
CA TYR A 834 15.70 -16.59 42.73
C TYR A 834 17.21 -16.84 42.62
N SER A 835 17.80 -17.48 43.64
CA SER A 835 19.24 -17.82 43.64
C SER A 835 19.62 -18.84 42.57
N THR A 836 18.67 -19.69 42.19
CA THR A 836 18.80 -20.70 41.13
C THR A 836 17.54 -20.69 40.29
N VAL A 837 17.72 -20.59 38.98
CA VAL A 837 16.68 -20.76 37.95
C VAL A 837 17.08 -21.92 37.03
N TYR A 838 16.14 -22.44 36.24
CA TYR A 838 16.39 -23.61 35.38
C TYR A 838 16.17 -23.30 33.90
N ALA A 839 16.87 -24.03 33.03
CA ALA A 839 16.60 -24.03 31.60
C ALA A 839 15.34 -24.86 31.28
N LEU A 840 14.35 -24.23 30.65
CA LEU A 840 13.07 -24.82 30.25
C LEU A 840 12.91 -24.81 28.71
N PRO A 841 12.01 -25.65 28.16
CA PRO A 841 11.78 -25.67 26.72
C PRO A 841 10.95 -24.47 26.27
N LEU A 842 11.33 -23.86 25.16
CA LEU A 842 10.46 -22.97 24.39
C LEU A 842 10.54 -23.34 22.91
N LEU A 843 9.44 -23.85 22.36
CA LEU A 843 9.40 -24.44 21.02
C LEU A 843 9.38 -23.41 19.88
N THR A 844 9.25 -22.13 20.22
CA THR A 844 9.08 -21.02 19.28
C THR A 844 10.32 -20.13 19.15
N ILE A 845 11.44 -20.49 19.79
CA ILE A 845 12.70 -19.75 19.68
C ILE A 845 13.19 -19.76 18.22
N SER A 846 13.56 -18.59 17.71
CA SER A 846 14.29 -18.46 16.46
C SER A 846 15.79 -18.62 16.70
N MET A 847 16.42 -19.60 16.06
CA MET A 847 17.89 -19.75 16.11
C MET A 847 18.62 -18.73 15.23
N GLY A 848 17.90 -18.00 14.38
CA GLY A 848 18.42 -16.93 13.51
C GLY A 848 18.36 -15.53 14.14
N LYS A 849 18.02 -15.41 15.43
CA LYS A 849 18.05 -14.13 16.17
C LYS A 849 18.61 -14.32 17.57
N GLY A 850 19.60 -13.51 17.95
CA GLY A 850 20.26 -13.60 19.25
C GLY A 850 21.07 -14.89 19.39
N THR A 851 21.14 -15.41 20.63
CA THR A 851 22.01 -16.55 20.97
C THR A 851 21.33 -17.91 20.93
N GLY A 852 20.03 -17.95 20.61
CA GLY A 852 19.20 -19.14 20.80
C GLY A 852 18.87 -19.46 22.26
N ILE A 853 19.32 -18.62 23.21
CA ILE A 853 18.98 -18.69 24.63
C ILE A 853 18.22 -17.42 25.00
N VAL A 854 17.08 -17.57 25.67
CA VAL A 854 16.17 -16.46 25.99
C VAL A 854 15.95 -16.40 27.50
N THR A 855 16.03 -15.21 28.09
CA THR A 855 15.64 -14.97 29.50
C THR A 855 14.13 -15.01 29.63
N SER A 856 13.59 -15.62 30.68
CA SER A 856 12.15 -15.62 30.95
C SER A 856 11.78 -14.56 31.98
N VAL A 857 11.02 -13.54 31.58
CA VAL A 857 10.48 -12.49 32.46
C VAL A 857 8.95 -12.40 32.32
N PRO A 858 8.20 -13.32 32.95
CA PRO A 858 6.75 -13.47 32.78
C PRO A 858 5.89 -12.26 33.12
N ALA A 859 6.36 -11.31 33.95
CA ALA A 859 5.56 -10.14 34.32
C ALA A 859 5.37 -9.15 33.15
N ASP A 860 6.31 -9.13 32.22
CA ASP A 860 6.46 -8.08 31.19
C ASP A 860 6.69 -8.62 29.78
N ALA A 861 6.70 -9.94 29.62
CA ALA A 861 6.82 -10.63 28.34
C ALA A 861 5.69 -11.68 28.21
N PRO A 862 4.67 -11.43 27.35
CA PRO A 862 3.54 -12.34 27.15
C PRO A 862 3.94 -13.76 26.74
N ASP A 863 4.95 -13.89 25.86
CA ASP A 863 5.50 -15.19 25.44
C ASP A 863 5.98 -16.03 26.64
N ASP A 864 6.66 -15.36 27.57
CA ASP A 864 7.30 -15.98 28.73
C ASP A 864 6.24 -16.44 29.76
N TYR A 865 5.22 -15.61 30.01
CA TYR A 865 4.09 -15.99 30.86
C TYR A 865 3.31 -17.17 30.30
N ALA A 866 2.98 -17.14 29.01
CA ALA A 866 2.25 -18.23 28.37
C ALA A 866 3.04 -19.54 28.43
N ALA A 867 4.36 -19.48 28.20
CA ALA A 867 5.22 -20.65 28.30
C ALA A 867 5.35 -21.17 29.74
N LEU A 868 5.59 -20.29 30.72
CA LEU A 868 5.66 -20.69 32.13
C LEU A 868 4.34 -21.30 32.62
N LYS A 869 3.20 -20.70 32.25
CA LYS A 869 1.85 -21.22 32.57
C LYS A 869 1.63 -22.61 31.98
N ASP A 870 2.02 -22.84 30.72
CA ASP A 870 1.94 -24.15 30.08
C ASP A 870 2.77 -25.19 30.87
N TRP A 871 4.02 -24.86 31.24
CA TRP A 871 4.87 -25.77 32.01
C TRP A 871 4.38 -26.00 33.45
N LYS A 872 3.72 -25.03 34.08
CA LYS A 872 3.10 -25.17 35.41
C LYS A 872 1.84 -26.03 35.40
N THR A 873 1.02 -25.94 34.36
CA THR A 873 -0.32 -26.54 34.34
C THR A 873 -0.41 -27.86 33.58
N ARG A 874 0.38 -28.04 32.51
CA ARG A 874 0.26 -29.19 31.60
C ARG A 874 1.23 -30.32 31.94
N LYS A 875 0.81 -31.25 32.80
CA LYS A 875 1.63 -32.41 33.21
C LYS A 875 2.10 -33.27 32.02
N ASN A 876 1.23 -33.50 31.03
CA ASN A 876 1.57 -34.28 29.84
C ASN A 876 2.73 -33.69 29.04
N TRP A 877 2.85 -32.36 28.99
CA TRP A 877 3.98 -31.70 28.33
C TRP A 877 5.26 -31.84 29.16
N ARG A 878 5.17 -31.71 30.48
CA ARG A 878 6.31 -31.97 31.37
C ARG A 878 6.87 -33.38 31.17
N ASP A 879 5.99 -34.38 31.14
CA ASP A 879 6.36 -35.77 30.92
C ASP A 879 7.02 -35.98 29.53
N GLN A 880 6.52 -35.32 28.47
CA GLN A 880 7.06 -35.43 27.11
C GLN A 880 8.50 -34.91 26.98
N TYR A 881 8.83 -33.80 27.63
CA TYR A 881 10.13 -33.13 27.51
C TYR A 881 11.06 -33.38 28.70
N GLY A 882 10.66 -34.25 29.64
CA GLY A 882 11.44 -34.55 30.84
C GLY A 882 11.58 -33.37 31.81
N VAL A 883 10.64 -32.41 31.79
CA VAL A 883 10.66 -31.23 32.66
C VAL A 883 10.15 -31.61 34.05
N LYS A 884 10.99 -31.45 35.08
CA LYS A 884 10.60 -31.71 36.47
C LYS A 884 9.74 -30.58 37.04
N GLU A 885 8.83 -30.91 37.95
CA GLU A 885 7.98 -29.92 38.62
C GLU A 885 8.80 -28.89 39.41
N GLU A 886 9.90 -29.32 40.03
CA GLU A 886 10.83 -28.46 40.76
C GLU A 886 11.45 -27.34 39.90
N TRP A 887 11.47 -27.49 38.57
CA TRP A 887 12.06 -26.50 37.65
C TRP A 887 11.10 -25.40 37.24
N CYS A 888 9.79 -25.52 37.50
CA CYS A 888 8.78 -24.59 36.98
C CYS A 888 7.67 -24.22 37.97
N VAL A 889 7.22 -25.16 38.81
CA VAL A 889 6.09 -24.94 39.73
C VAL A 889 6.41 -23.90 40.82
N PRO A 890 7.59 -23.90 41.47
CA PRO A 890 7.89 -22.95 42.55
C PRO A 890 8.13 -21.49 42.11
N PHE A 891 8.28 -21.23 40.81
CA PHE A 891 8.68 -19.94 40.28
C PHE A 891 7.45 -19.09 39.97
N GLU A 892 7.14 -18.14 40.85
CA GLU A 892 6.04 -17.19 40.66
C GLU A 892 6.46 -15.99 39.82
N VAL A 893 5.46 -15.35 39.21
CA VAL A 893 5.66 -14.09 38.48
C VAL A 893 6.20 -13.04 39.45
N VAL A 894 7.20 -12.27 38.99
CA VAL A 894 7.85 -11.24 39.80
C VAL A 894 7.55 -9.89 39.17
N PRO A 895 6.70 -9.05 39.80
CA PRO A 895 6.39 -7.72 39.30
C PRO A 895 7.61 -6.80 39.28
N ILE A 896 7.81 -6.07 38.18
CA ILE A 896 8.98 -5.21 37.96
C ILE A 896 8.66 -3.80 37.46
N ILE A 897 7.58 -3.64 36.69
CA ILE A 897 7.20 -2.40 36.02
C ILE A 897 5.70 -2.17 36.25
N ARG A 898 5.36 -0.95 36.62
CA ARG A 898 3.97 -0.48 36.73
C ARG A 898 3.69 0.54 35.63
N ILE A 899 2.57 0.38 34.92
CA ILE A 899 2.10 1.33 33.91
C ILE A 899 1.01 2.20 34.55
N GLU A 900 1.38 3.41 34.98
CA GLU A 900 0.47 4.27 35.78
C GLU A 900 -0.80 4.69 35.04
N ASP A 901 -0.73 4.87 33.72
CA ASP A 901 -1.86 5.28 32.88
C ASP A 901 -2.88 4.16 32.60
N MET A 902 -2.57 2.92 32.99
CA MET A 902 -3.40 1.71 32.77
C MET A 902 -3.49 0.90 34.08
N PRO A 903 -4.13 1.43 35.12
CA PRO A 903 -4.17 0.78 36.44
C PRO A 903 -4.79 -0.61 36.40
N GLU A 904 -5.67 -0.89 35.44
CA GLU A 904 -6.28 -2.20 35.23
C GLU A 904 -5.28 -3.30 34.80
N TRP A 905 -4.12 -2.94 34.23
CA TRP A 905 -3.06 -3.92 33.89
C TRP A 905 -2.25 -4.35 35.12
N GLY A 906 -2.34 -3.60 36.22
CA GLY A 906 -1.60 -3.86 37.45
C GLY A 906 -0.08 -3.79 37.28
N ASP A 907 0.64 -4.56 38.11
CA ASP A 907 2.11 -4.64 38.10
C ASP A 907 2.64 -5.82 37.26
N GLU A 908 1.73 -6.56 36.60
CA GLU A 908 1.99 -7.77 35.83
C GLU A 908 1.32 -7.66 34.45
N ALA A 909 1.74 -6.66 33.67
CA ALA A 909 1.10 -6.29 32.40
C ALA A 909 0.95 -7.47 31.42
N ALA A 910 1.96 -8.35 31.34
CA ALA A 910 1.90 -9.52 30.46
C ALA A 910 0.86 -10.56 30.93
N VAL A 911 0.66 -10.70 32.25
CA VAL A 911 -0.36 -11.59 32.83
C VAL A 911 -1.75 -11.08 32.45
N TYR A 912 -2.00 -9.79 32.68
CA TYR A 912 -3.27 -9.15 32.33
C TYR A 912 -3.60 -9.27 30.84
N LEU A 913 -2.63 -8.99 29.96
CA LEU A 913 -2.83 -9.06 28.51
C LEU A 913 -3.11 -10.49 28.04
N CYS A 914 -2.37 -11.47 28.54
CA CYS A 914 -2.63 -12.87 28.22
C CYS A 914 -4.02 -13.33 28.68
N GLU A 915 -4.48 -12.90 29.85
CA GLU A 915 -5.80 -13.26 30.38
C GLU A 915 -6.95 -12.55 29.64
N SER A 916 -6.82 -11.23 29.42
CA SER A 916 -7.84 -10.44 28.72
C SER A 916 -8.00 -10.85 27.24
N MET A 917 -6.90 -11.20 26.57
CA MET A 917 -6.90 -11.66 25.17
C MET A 917 -7.20 -13.17 25.01
N LYS A 918 -7.44 -13.88 26.13
CA LYS A 918 -7.71 -15.32 26.18
C LYS A 918 -6.62 -16.12 25.47
N ILE A 919 -5.38 -15.92 25.93
CA ILE A 919 -4.19 -16.65 25.48
C ILE A 919 -3.99 -17.85 26.43
N ASP A 920 -4.20 -19.03 25.89
CA ASP A 920 -4.20 -20.30 26.64
C ASP A 920 -2.97 -21.17 26.33
N SER A 921 -2.15 -20.80 25.34
CA SER A 921 -0.90 -21.51 25.05
C SER A 921 0.14 -20.63 24.34
N HIS A 922 1.42 -20.88 24.61
CA HIS A 922 2.54 -20.23 23.90
C HIS A 922 2.63 -20.56 22.40
N LYS A 923 1.78 -21.46 21.88
CA LYS A 923 1.65 -21.76 20.44
C LYS A 923 0.78 -20.75 19.68
N GLN A 924 0.01 -19.90 20.35
CA GLN A 924 -0.88 -18.91 19.72
C GLN A 924 -0.11 -17.66 19.26
N LYS A 925 0.74 -17.82 18.24
CA LYS A 925 1.72 -16.81 17.79
C LYS A 925 1.11 -15.44 17.47
N ASP A 926 -0.04 -15.40 16.81
CA ASP A 926 -0.62 -14.13 16.34
C ASP A 926 -1.09 -13.27 17.51
N LYS A 927 -1.87 -13.85 18.44
CA LYS A 927 -2.32 -13.18 19.66
C LYS A 927 -1.16 -12.74 20.56
N LEU A 928 -0.14 -13.59 20.68
CA LEU A 928 1.06 -13.26 21.45
C LEU A 928 1.87 -12.13 20.83
N GLY A 929 1.95 -12.07 19.50
CA GLY A 929 2.59 -10.97 18.78
C GLY A 929 1.92 -9.62 19.07
N GLU A 930 0.58 -9.59 19.05
CA GLU A 930 -0.19 -8.40 19.40
C GLU A 930 0.01 -8.00 20.87
N ALA A 931 -0.15 -8.94 21.80
CA ALA A 931 0.05 -8.71 23.23
C ALA A 931 1.46 -8.18 23.54
N LYS A 932 2.49 -8.75 22.89
CA LYS A 932 3.89 -8.35 23.04
C LYS A 932 4.12 -6.92 22.57
N LYS A 933 3.56 -6.55 21.41
CA LYS A 933 3.68 -5.18 20.87
C LYS A 933 3.04 -4.16 21.80
N LEU A 934 1.86 -4.49 22.37
CA LEU A 934 1.15 -3.65 23.32
C LEU A 934 1.96 -3.47 24.62
N CYS A 935 2.36 -4.59 25.23
CA CYS A 935 3.12 -4.64 26.48
C CYS A 935 4.45 -3.89 26.36
N TYR A 936 5.18 -4.09 25.26
CA TYR A 936 6.49 -3.46 25.04
C TYR A 936 6.37 -1.94 24.86
N ASN A 937 5.47 -1.47 23.97
CA ASN A 937 5.31 -0.04 23.74
C ASN A 937 4.85 0.68 25.01
N LYS A 938 3.80 0.17 25.66
CA LYS A 938 3.25 0.79 26.88
C LYS A 938 4.25 0.76 28.03
N GLY A 939 4.91 -0.38 28.26
CA GLY A 939 5.95 -0.51 29.27
C GLY A 939 7.13 0.42 29.03
N PHE A 940 7.56 0.62 27.79
CA PHE A 940 8.70 1.50 27.50
C PHE A 940 8.39 2.99 27.73
N TYR A 941 7.25 3.50 27.25
CA TYR A 941 6.93 4.93 27.32
C TYR A 941 6.26 5.36 28.64
N GLN A 942 5.44 4.49 29.23
CA GLN A 942 4.59 4.81 30.39
C GLN A 942 4.95 4.01 31.64
N GLY A 943 5.82 3.01 31.51
CA GLY A 943 6.23 2.17 32.63
C GLY A 943 7.19 2.88 33.58
N LYS A 944 6.98 2.65 34.88
CA LYS A 944 7.93 2.99 35.95
C LYS A 944 8.44 1.73 36.64
N MET A 945 9.73 1.71 36.94
CA MET A 945 10.35 0.64 37.71
C MET A 945 9.79 0.62 39.13
N ILE A 946 9.44 -0.55 39.67
CA ILE A 946 9.02 -0.72 41.07
C ILE A 946 10.04 -1.48 41.93
N ILE A 947 11.10 -2.02 41.30
CA ILE A 947 12.14 -2.82 41.93
C ILE A 947 13.54 -2.30 41.55
N GLY A 948 14.54 -2.65 42.37
CA GLY A 948 15.94 -2.32 42.13
C GLY A 948 16.32 -0.90 42.56
N PRO A 949 17.58 -0.50 42.34
CA PRO A 949 18.10 0.81 42.74
C PRO A 949 17.46 2.00 42.01
N TYR A 950 16.77 1.74 40.89
CA TYR A 950 16.11 2.76 40.07
C TYR A 950 14.58 2.74 40.20
N ALA A 951 14.04 2.12 41.26
CA ALA A 951 12.61 2.16 41.55
C ALA A 951 12.10 3.62 41.59
N GLY A 952 10.95 3.88 40.96
CA GLY A 952 10.34 5.20 40.78
C GLY A 952 10.73 5.93 39.50
N LYS A 953 11.80 5.52 38.80
CA LYS A 953 12.18 6.08 37.50
C LYS A 953 11.35 5.49 36.35
N THR A 954 11.20 6.25 35.27
CA THR A 954 10.62 5.73 34.02
C THR A 954 11.54 4.67 33.40
N VAL A 955 10.97 3.73 32.66
CA VAL A 955 11.73 2.67 31.97
C VAL A 955 12.76 3.26 31.00
N GLN A 956 12.45 4.37 30.32
CA GLN A 956 13.39 5.05 29.41
C GLN A 956 14.65 5.55 30.13
N GLU A 957 14.50 6.06 31.35
CA GLU A 957 15.63 6.51 32.18
C GLU A 957 16.39 5.33 32.79
N ALA A 958 15.67 4.31 33.28
CA ALA A 958 16.26 3.19 34.02
C ALA A 958 17.01 2.21 33.10
N LYS A 959 16.50 1.96 31.89
CA LYS A 959 17.08 1.02 30.92
C LYS A 959 18.58 1.21 30.67
N PRO A 960 19.09 2.41 30.29
CA PRO A 960 20.52 2.60 30.09
C PRO A 960 21.34 2.48 31.39
N LEU A 961 20.76 2.81 32.55
CA LEU A 961 21.43 2.75 33.85
C LEU A 961 21.59 1.29 34.33
N VAL A 962 20.53 0.50 34.33
CA VAL A 962 20.57 -0.94 34.69
C VAL A 962 21.54 -1.68 33.77
N ARG A 963 21.48 -1.37 32.48
CA ARG A 963 22.39 -1.94 31.49
C ARG A 963 23.86 -1.65 31.85
N LYS A 964 24.16 -0.40 32.19
CA LYS A 964 25.50 0.01 32.59
C LYS A 964 25.96 -0.75 33.83
N ASP A 965 25.13 -0.83 34.86
CA ASP A 965 25.46 -1.54 36.11
C ASP A 965 25.76 -3.02 35.87
N LEU A 966 24.97 -3.69 35.02
CA LEU A 966 25.19 -5.09 34.65
C LEU A 966 26.52 -5.30 33.92
N ILE A 967 26.88 -4.39 33.01
CA ILE A 967 28.14 -4.44 32.26
C ILE A 967 29.33 -4.13 33.17
N ASP A 968 29.24 -3.06 33.97
CA ASP A 968 30.30 -2.64 34.90
C ASP A 968 30.57 -3.73 35.97
N ALA A 969 29.55 -4.49 36.36
CA ALA A 969 29.68 -5.64 37.26
C ALA A 969 30.19 -6.94 36.59
N GLY A 970 30.39 -6.95 35.25
CA GLY A 970 30.80 -8.14 34.49
C GLY A 970 29.72 -9.22 34.37
N LEU A 971 28.47 -8.88 34.68
CA LEU A 971 27.29 -9.76 34.62
C LEU A 971 26.60 -9.76 33.25
N ALA A 972 26.93 -8.78 32.41
CA ALA A 972 26.50 -8.73 31.02
C ALA A 972 27.60 -8.16 30.12
N ILE A 973 27.49 -8.42 28.82
CA ILE A 973 28.37 -7.83 27.81
C ILE A 973 27.57 -7.20 26.67
N LYS A 974 28.23 -6.29 25.95
CA LYS A 974 27.70 -5.68 24.74
C LYS A 974 27.89 -6.64 23.55
N TYR A 975 26.85 -6.80 22.75
CA TYR A 975 26.86 -7.67 21.58
C TYR A 975 26.07 -7.02 20.44
N TYR A 976 26.60 -7.08 19.24
CA TYR A 976 25.91 -6.62 18.05
C TYR A 976 25.47 -7.79 17.18
N GLU A 977 24.33 -7.66 16.50
CA GLU A 977 23.87 -8.63 15.51
C GLU A 977 23.19 -7.89 14.36
N PRO A 978 23.21 -8.41 13.12
CA PRO A 978 22.36 -7.87 12.08
C PRO A 978 20.89 -7.87 12.54
N GLU A 979 20.18 -6.74 12.40
CA GLU A 979 18.76 -6.63 12.81
C GLU A 979 17.84 -7.63 12.08
N GLY A 980 18.26 -8.04 10.87
CA GLY A 980 17.63 -9.06 10.05
C GLY A 980 18.68 -9.92 9.33
N LEU A 981 18.23 -10.94 8.61
CA LEU A 981 19.11 -11.78 7.80
C LEU A 981 19.76 -10.94 6.70
N VAL A 982 21.10 -11.00 6.62
CA VAL A 982 21.88 -10.38 5.54
C VAL A 982 22.71 -11.44 4.85
N ILE A 983 22.53 -11.56 3.54
CA ILE A 983 23.31 -12.47 2.70
C ILE A 983 24.14 -11.63 1.75
N SER A 984 25.44 -11.88 1.65
CA SER A 984 26.32 -11.23 0.69
C SER A 984 26.04 -11.74 -0.73
N ARG A 985 26.52 -11.05 -1.76
CA ARG A 985 26.45 -11.55 -3.14
C ARG A 985 27.32 -12.77 -3.45
N SER A 986 28.24 -13.13 -2.55
CA SER A 986 28.99 -14.40 -2.59
C SER A 986 28.25 -15.55 -1.88
N GLY A 987 27.03 -15.29 -1.40
CA GLY A 987 26.19 -16.26 -0.70
C GLY A 987 26.59 -16.50 0.75
N ASP A 988 27.38 -15.60 1.34
CA ASP A 988 27.80 -15.67 2.75
C ASP A 988 26.74 -15.03 3.67
N GLU A 989 26.44 -15.66 4.80
CA GLU A 989 25.58 -15.04 5.81
C GLU A 989 26.40 -14.04 6.62
N CYS A 990 26.10 -12.76 6.47
CA CYS A 990 26.89 -11.71 7.08
C CYS A 990 26.68 -11.63 8.59
N VAL A 991 27.75 -11.27 9.29
CA VAL A 991 27.77 -11.02 10.75
C VAL A 991 28.01 -9.54 11.02
N VAL A 992 28.10 -9.14 12.29
CA VAL A 992 28.66 -7.83 12.65
C VAL A 992 30.10 -8.02 13.09
N ALA A 993 31.03 -7.35 12.42
CA ALA A 993 32.42 -7.29 12.83
C ALA A 993 32.81 -5.89 13.25
N TYR A 994 33.79 -5.81 14.14
CA TYR A 994 34.48 -4.57 14.43
C TYR A 994 35.48 -4.30 13.30
N CYS A 995 35.17 -3.29 12.46
CA CYS A 995 36.00 -2.86 11.35
C CYS A 995 36.57 -1.46 11.59
N ASP A 996 37.86 -1.31 11.33
CA ASP A 996 38.52 -0.01 11.23
C ASP A 996 37.89 0.82 10.11
N GLN A 997 37.45 2.05 10.42
CA GLN A 997 36.82 2.90 9.42
C GLN A 997 37.00 4.40 9.74
N TRP A 998 37.09 5.23 8.70
CA TRP A 998 36.94 6.66 8.83
C TRP A 998 35.47 7.04 8.88
N TYR A 999 35.13 7.96 9.78
CA TYR A 999 33.77 8.46 9.94
C TYR A 999 33.74 9.97 10.21
N ILE A 1000 32.65 10.60 9.80
CA ILE A 1000 32.34 12.00 10.09
C ILE A 1000 31.60 12.06 11.43
N ARG A 1001 31.98 13.02 12.28
CA ARG A 1001 31.50 13.16 13.66
C ARG A 1001 30.24 14.04 13.77
N TYR A 1002 29.19 13.78 12.99
CA TYR A 1002 27.97 14.61 13.06
C TYR A 1002 27.28 14.59 14.43
N GLY A 1003 27.57 13.60 15.29
CA GLY A 1003 27.05 13.54 16.66
C GLY A 1003 27.70 14.53 17.65
N GLU A 1004 28.60 15.41 17.21
CA GLU A 1004 29.19 16.45 18.03
C GLU A 1004 28.15 17.53 18.40
N GLU A 1005 27.90 17.71 19.70
CA GLU A 1005 26.83 18.57 20.20
C GLU A 1005 26.95 20.03 19.74
N GLU A 1006 28.16 20.61 19.71
CA GLU A 1006 28.34 21.99 19.25
C GLU A 1006 27.97 22.14 17.76
N TRP A 1007 28.45 21.23 16.91
CA TRP A 1007 28.17 21.25 15.48
C TRP A 1007 26.69 21.03 15.17
N LYS A 1008 26.08 20.03 15.84
CA LYS A 1008 24.64 19.76 15.77
C LYS A 1008 23.82 20.99 16.15
N ASN A 1009 24.17 21.66 17.26
CA ASN A 1009 23.42 22.83 17.74
C ASN A 1009 23.51 24.02 16.77
N LYS A 1010 24.67 24.27 16.15
CA LYS A 1010 24.82 25.30 15.10
C LYS A 1010 23.90 25.02 13.89
N VAL A 1011 23.86 23.77 13.43
CA VAL A 1011 22.98 23.37 12.31
C VAL A 1011 21.50 23.46 12.70
N LEU A 1012 21.14 23.04 13.91
CA LEU A 1012 19.78 23.12 14.43
C LEU A 1012 19.28 24.56 14.54
N ASP A 1013 20.15 25.47 14.98
CA ASP A 1013 19.85 26.90 15.08
C ASP A 1013 19.54 27.51 13.70
N HIS A 1014 20.39 27.23 12.70
CA HIS A 1014 20.15 27.65 11.32
C HIS A 1014 18.82 27.13 10.78
N VAL A 1015 18.54 25.83 10.94
CA VAL A 1015 17.31 25.21 10.45
C VAL A 1015 16.06 25.79 11.11
N LYS A 1016 16.14 26.22 12.37
CA LYS A 1016 15.00 26.78 13.10
C LYS A 1016 14.74 28.25 12.81
N HIS A 1017 15.76 29.02 12.45
CA HIS A 1017 15.67 30.49 12.44
C HIS A 1017 15.98 31.14 11.09
N HIS A 1018 16.69 30.45 10.19
CA HIS A 1018 17.25 31.03 8.98
C HIS A 1018 17.03 30.16 7.73
N PHE A 1019 16.15 29.15 7.81
CA PHE A 1019 15.97 28.12 6.78
C PHE A 1019 14.50 27.86 6.44
N GLU A 1020 14.22 27.56 5.17
CA GLU A 1020 12.86 27.29 4.67
C GLU A 1020 12.72 25.84 4.15
N THR A 1021 11.63 25.16 4.55
CA THR A 1021 11.32 23.77 4.13
C THR A 1021 9.99 23.64 3.39
N PHE A 1022 9.27 24.74 3.18
CA PHE A 1022 7.99 24.89 2.50
C PHE A 1022 6.81 24.08 3.07
N ASN A 1023 7.04 23.20 4.05
CA ASN A 1023 5.99 22.59 4.85
C ASN A 1023 6.49 22.22 6.28
N PRO A 1024 5.61 22.23 7.30
CA PRO A 1024 5.97 21.92 8.69
C PRO A 1024 6.41 20.46 8.96
N SER A 1025 5.85 19.48 8.25
CA SER A 1025 6.25 18.08 8.32
C SER A 1025 7.69 17.87 7.87
N SER A 1026 8.11 18.51 6.77
CA SER A 1026 9.49 18.46 6.30
C SER A 1026 10.45 19.11 7.30
N LEU A 1027 10.07 20.23 7.93
CA LEU A 1027 10.84 20.84 9.01
C LEU A 1027 11.02 19.89 10.19
N ASN A 1028 9.94 19.27 10.65
CA ASN A 1028 9.97 18.33 11.78
C ASN A 1028 10.82 17.09 11.46
N GLN A 1029 10.75 16.57 10.23
CA GLN A 1029 11.60 15.48 9.77
C GLN A 1029 13.08 15.90 9.73
N GLN A 1030 13.37 17.12 9.25
CA GLN A 1030 14.72 17.67 9.20
C GLN A 1030 15.32 17.83 10.62
N ILE A 1031 14.54 18.36 11.57
CA ILE A 1031 14.93 18.47 12.99
C ILE A 1031 15.17 17.08 13.59
N SER A 1032 14.25 16.14 13.36
CA SER A 1032 14.37 14.76 13.86
C SER A 1032 15.61 14.06 13.30
N ALA A 1033 15.91 14.28 12.02
CA ALA A 1033 17.11 13.76 11.37
C ALA A 1033 18.39 14.33 11.99
N ILE A 1034 18.44 15.64 12.28
CA ILE A 1034 19.58 16.29 12.94
C ILE A 1034 19.82 15.72 14.35
N ASP A 1035 18.76 15.47 15.12
CA ASP A 1035 18.87 14.90 16.47
C ASP A 1035 19.30 13.43 16.46
N TRP A 1036 18.80 12.67 15.48
CA TRP A 1036 19.11 11.25 15.30
C TRP A 1036 20.53 11.03 14.77
N LEU A 1037 20.98 11.85 13.83
CA LEU A 1037 22.25 11.66 13.12
C LEU A 1037 23.42 11.69 14.10
N LYS A 1038 24.13 10.56 14.21
CA LYS A 1038 25.37 10.43 14.98
C LYS A 1038 26.54 10.37 14.02
N ASN A 1039 27.56 9.60 14.36
CA ASN A 1039 28.74 9.49 13.55
C ASN A 1039 28.48 8.64 12.30
N TRP A 1040 28.85 9.14 11.12
CA TRP A 1040 28.58 8.49 9.83
C TRP A 1040 29.84 7.91 9.20
N ALA A 1041 29.79 6.64 8.82
CA ALA A 1041 30.87 5.91 8.16
C ALA A 1041 31.12 6.44 6.73
N CYS A 1042 32.16 7.24 6.52
CA CYS A 1042 32.42 7.93 5.26
C CYS A 1042 33.44 7.22 4.33
N SER A 1043 34.09 6.15 4.78
CA SER A 1043 35.06 5.41 3.97
C SER A 1043 34.62 4.00 3.57
N ARG A 1044 35.04 3.54 2.40
CA ARG A 1044 34.85 2.18 1.86
C ARG A 1044 36.16 1.64 1.27
N ASN A 1045 36.30 0.32 1.20
CA ASN A 1045 37.46 -0.35 0.59
C ASN A 1045 37.23 -0.75 -0.88
N PHE A 1046 35.97 -0.69 -1.32
CA PHE A 1046 35.50 -1.13 -2.63
C PHE A 1046 34.47 -0.12 -3.15
N GLY A 1047 34.35 0.04 -4.47
CA GLY A 1047 33.51 1.05 -5.12
C GLY A 1047 34.29 2.01 -6.03
N LEU A 1048 33.55 2.85 -6.74
CA LEU A 1048 34.08 4.00 -7.46
C LEU A 1048 34.03 5.25 -6.56
N GLY A 1049 34.97 6.19 -6.70
CA GLY A 1049 34.94 7.42 -5.94
C GLY A 1049 36.31 8.10 -5.78
N THR A 1050 36.32 9.23 -5.09
CA THR A 1050 37.55 9.92 -4.69
C THR A 1050 38.23 9.15 -3.56
N ARG A 1051 39.55 8.96 -3.62
CA ARG A 1051 40.32 8.34 -2.54
C ARG A 1051 40.64 9.34 -1.44
N LEU A 1052 40.68 8.89 -0.18
CA LEU A 1052 41.13 9.74 0.92
C LEU A 1052 42.59 10.17 0.71
N PRO A 1053 42.90 11.47 0.79
CA PRO A 1053 44.20 11.97 0.37
C PRO A 1053 45.36 11.56 1.28
N TRP A 1054 45.11 11.27 2.56
CA TRP A 1054 46.10 10.80 3.53
C TRP A 1054 46.09 9.28 3.76
N ASP A 1055 45.08 8.56 3.28
CA ASP A 1055 44.97 7.10 3.42
C ASP A 1055 44.27 6.50 2.18
N LYS A 1056 45.05 6.36 1.10
CA LYS A 1056 44.55 5.97 -0.24
C LYS A 1056 43.94 4.56 -0.33
N ARG A 1057 44.03 3.77 0.75
CA ARG A 1057 43.33 2.49 0.89
C ARG A 1057 41.83 2.68 0.87
N TRP A 1058 41.37 3.83 1.37
CA TRP A 1058 39.95 4.16 1.50
C TRP A 1058 39.46 5.05 0.38
N ILE A 1059 38.25 4.74 -0.08
CA ILE A 1059 37.44 5.52 -1.01
C ILE A 1059 36.35 6.23 -0.22
N ILE A 1060 36.07 7.47 -0.54
CA ILE A 1060 34.99 8.26 0.05
C ILE A 1060 33.66 7.76 -0.50
N GLU A 1061 32.71 7.48 0.40
CA GLU A 1061 31.39 7.01 0.00
C GLU A 1061 30.48 8.13 -0.55
N SER A 1062 29.47 7.73 -1.30
CA SER A 1062 28.66 8.61 -2.14
C SER A 1062 27.82 9.64 -1.36
N LEU A 1063 27.34 9.35 -0.15
CA LEU A 1063 26.62 10.34 0.66
C LEU A 1063 27.55 11.36 1.34
N SER A 1064 28.86 11.15 1.30
CA SER A 1064 29.85 12.03 1.94
C SER A 1064 30.54 12.96 0.94
N ASP A 1065 30.80 12.52 -0.31
CA ASP A 1065 31.36 13.35 -1.38
C ASP A 1065 30.34 14.28 -2.07
N SER A 1066 29.05 14.07 -1.79
CA SER A 1066 27.94 14.79 -2.43
C SER A 1066 27.35 15.92 -1.56
N THR A 1067 28.07 16.39 -0.55
CA THR A 1067 27.50 17.29 0.47
C THR A 1067 27.65 18.78 0.17
N ILE A 1068 28.69 19.21 -0.56
CA ILE A 1068 28.95 20.63 -0.89
C ILE A 1068 29.24 20.90 -2.38
N TYR A 1069 29.03 19.91 -3.26
CA TYR A 1069 29.34 20.03 -4.69
C TYR A 1069 28.60 21.17 -5.41
N MET A 1070 27.60 21.77 -4.77
CA MET A 1070 26.89 22.92 -5.30
C MET A 1070 27.82 24.14 -5.40
N ALA A 1071 28.82 24.26 -4.53
CA ALA A 1071 29.90 25.24 -4.68
C ALA A 1071 30.72 24.96 -5.96
N TYR A 1072 31.01 23.70 -6.26
CA TYR A 1072 31.74 23.31 -7.48
C TYR A 1072 30.97 23.67 -8.77
N TYR A 1073 29.63 23.60 -8.78
CA TYR A 1073 28.83 24.07 -9.93
C TYR A 1073 29.13 25.53 -10.33
N THR A 1074 29.45 26.38 -9.36
CA THR A 1074 29.71 27.81 -9.61
C THR A 1074 30.95 28.01 -10.50
N ILE A 1075 31.92 27.09 -10.43
CA ILE A 1075 33.20 27.22 -11.13
C ILE A 1075 33.42 26.19 -12.25
N ALA A 1076 32.65 25.09 -12.29
CA ALA A 1076 32.86 23.99 -13.24
C ALA A 1076 32.93 24.43 -14.71
N HIS A 1077 32.10 25.38 -15.15
CA HIS A 1077 32.11 25.88 -16.53
C HIS A 1077 33.39 26.61 -16.95
N LEU A 1078 34.17 27.12 -16.00
CA LEU A 1078 35.45 27.80 -16.26
C LEU A 1078 36.64 26.84 -16.21
N LEU A 1079 36.45 25.66 -15.61
CA LEU A 1079 37.45 24.60 -15.48
C LEU A 1079 37.29 23.54 -16.59
N GLN A 1080 36.16 22.85 -16.63
CA GLN A 1080 35.92 21.70 -17.53
C GLN A 1080 35.03 21.99 -18.74
N GLY A 1081 34.37 23.16 -18.81
CA GLY A 1081 33.67 23.62 -20.01
C GLY A 1081 32.55 22.71 -20.52
N GLY A 1082 31.94 21.89 -19.66
CA GLY A 1082 30.81 21.00 -20.00
C GLY A 1082 31.19 19.61 -20.52
N VAL A 1083 32.48 19.29 -20.58
CA VAL A 1083 32.96 17.91 -20.76
C VAL A 1083 32.86 17.19 -19.43
N LEU A 1084 32.10 16.10 -19.38
CA LEU A 1084 31.62 15.53 -18.12
C LEU A 1084 32.75 15.00 -17.23
N ASP A 1085 33.74 14.32 -17.81
CA ASP A 1085 34.91 13.76 -17.12
C ASP A 1085 36.06 14.76 -16.94
N GLY A 1086 35.88 16.02 -17.35
CA GLY A 1086 36.92 17.03 -17.22
C GLY A 1086 38.10 16.90 -18.19
N SER A 1087 38.10 15.94 -19.12
CA SER A 1087 39.20 15.73 -20.10
C SER A 1087 39.25 16.73 -21.25
N GLY A 1088 38.28 17.65 -21.30
CA GLY A 1088 38.09 18.62 -22.37
C GLY A 1088 39.09 19.77 -22.38
N LYS A 1089 38.87 20.73 -23.28
CA LYS A 1089 39.64 21.98 -23.28
C LYS A 1089 39.28 22.83 -22.06
N HIS A 1090 40.28 23.16 -21.23
CA HIS A 1090 40.09 24.01 -20.05
C HIS A 1090 39.85 25.48 -20.45
N PRO A 1091 38.67 26.08 -20.21
CA PRO A 1091 38.35 27.43 -20.68
C PRO A 1091 39.28 28.53 -20.17
N LEU A 1092 39.71 28.45 -18.90
CA LEU A 1092 40.70 29.36 -18.32
C LEU A 1092 42.15 28.85 -18.44
N GLY A 1093 42.39 27.72 -19.10
CA GLY A 1093 43.72 27.12 -19.21
C GLY A 1093 44.31 26.67 -17.87
N ILE A 1094 43.47 26.25 -16.94
CA ILE A 1094 43.86 25.76 -15.61
C ILE A 1094 43.79 24.24 -15.62
N ASP A 1095 44.89 23.58 -15.28
CA ASP A 1095 44.94 22.12 -15.14
C ASP A 1095 44.53 21.70 -13.71
N ALA A 1096 43.98 20.49 -13.56
CA ALA A 1096 43.45 20.01 -12.29
C ALA A 1096 44.50 19.96 -11.17
N GLU A 1097 45.76 19.65 -11.50
CA GLU A 1097 46.87 19.63 -10.56
C GLU A 1097 47.20 21.01 -9.97
N GLN A 1098 46.80 22.09 -10.65
CA GLN A 1098 46.98 23.46 -10.17
C GLN A 1098 45.92 23.87 -9.13
N MET A 1099 44.83 23.11 -9.02
CA MET A 1099 43.74 23.34 -8.05
C MET A 1099 44.12 22.79 -6.67
N THR A 1100 45.09 23.44 -6.04
CA THR A 1100 45.55 23.11 -4.69
C THR A 1100 44.56 23.56 -3.62
N ASP A 1101 44.73 23.08 -2.37
CA ASP A 1101 43.86 23.49 -1.26
C ASP A 1101 43.81 25.02 -1.09
N ALA A 1102 44.97 25.68 -1.17
CA ALA A 1102 45.05 27.14 -1.04
C ALA A 1102 44.35 27.90 -2.19
N VAL A 1103 44.32 27.30 -3.39
CA VAL A 1103 43.56 27.86 -4.53
C VAL A 1103 42.07 27.75 -4.28
N PHE A 1104 41.58 26.60 -3.82
CA PHE A 1104 40.18 26.44 -3.44
C PHE A 1104 39.79 27.33 -2.27
N ASP A 1105 40.65 27.48 -1.26
CA ASP A 1105 40.41 28.38 -0.12
C ASP A 1105 40.21 29.82 -0.58
N TYR A 1106 41.00 30.29 -1.55
CA TYR A 1106 40.81 31.61 -2.12
C TYR A 1106 39.49 31.74 -2.90
N ILE A 1107 39.18 30.76 -3.76
CA ILE A 1107 37.98 30.75 -4.61
C ILE A 1107 36.71 30.71 -3.77
N PHE A 1108 36.67 29.88 -2.72
CA PHE A 1108 35.51 29.69 -1.85
C PHE A 1108 35.49 30.60 -0.62
N ASP A 1109 36.25 31.70 -0.70
CA ASP A 1109 36.26 32.80 0.26
C ASP A 1109 36.64 32.43 1.70
N LEU A 1110 37.50 31.41 1.85
CA LEU A 1110 38.18 31.05 3.10
C LEU A 1110 39.53 31.78 3.25
N ALA A 1111 40.10 32.28 2.15
CA ALA A 1111 41.30 33.11 2.12
C ALA A 1111 41.06 34.44 1.38
N SER A 1112 41.61 35.54 1.92
CA SER A 1112 41.44 36.88 1.36
C SER A 1112 42.35 37.17 0.16
N GLU A 1113 43.55 36.59 0.13
CA GLU A 1113 44.54 36.78 -0.93
C GLU A 1113 44.83 35.47 -1.66
N PRO A 1114 45.15 35.50 -2.97
CA PRO A 1114 45.49 34.29 -3.72
C PRO A 1114 46.84 33.72 -3.26
N PRO A 1115 47.07 32.40 -3.43
CA PRO A 1115 48.34 31.77 -3.05
C PRO A 1115 49.53 32.39 -3.78
N ALA A 1116 50.62 32.67 -3.06
CA ALA A 1116 51.78 33.38 -3.62
C ALA A 1116 52.57 32.56 -4.66
N ASP A 1117 52.45 31.24 -4.61
CA ASP A 1117 53.16 30.25 -5.42
C ASP A 1117 52.31 29.67 -6.56
N THR A 1118 51.07 30.14 -6.74
CA THR A 1118 50.20 29.65 -7.82
C THR A 1118 50.68 30.11 -9.20
N ALA A 1119 50.66 29.19 -10.16
CA ALA A 1119 50.92 29.49 -11.57
C ALA A 1119 49.64 29.99 -12.30
N ILE A 1120 48.48 29.97 -11.62
CA ILE A 1120 47.22 30.42 -12.19
C ILE A 1120 47.19 31.96 -12.24
N PRO A 1121 46.85 32.57 -13.40
CA PRO A 1121 46.71 34.02 -13.49
C PRO A 1121 45.71 34.58 -12.48
N ARG A 1122 46.04 35.71 -11.84
CA ARG A 1122 45.17 36.37 -10.84
C ARG A 1122 43.77 36.66 -11.40
N GLU A 1123 43.66 37.12 -12.65
CA GLU A 1123 42.38 37.38 -13.31
C GLU A 1123 41.48 36.13 -13.43
N SER A 1124 42.09 34.97 -13.67
CA SER A 1124 41.40 33.68 -13.70
C SER A 1124 40.88 33.30 -12.32
N LEU A 1125 41.69 33.47 -11.27
CA LEU A 1125 41.29 33.22 -9.88
C LEU A 1125 40.18 34.17 -9.42
N GLU A 1126 40.29 35.45 -9.76
CA GLU A 1126 39.27 36.47 -9.46
C GLU A 1126 37.95 36.16 -10.18
N SER A 1127 38.00 35.62 -11.40
CA SER A 1127 36.80 35.19 -12.12
C SER A 1127 36.12 33.99 -11.47
N LEU A 1128 36.88 32.98 -11.03
CA LEU A 1128 36.36 31.82 -10.29
C LEU A 1128 35.73 32.25 -8.96
N LYS A 1129 36.43 33.10 -8.20
CA LYS A 1129 35.93 33.64 -6.91
C LYS A 1129 34.66 34.48 -7.10
N ARG A 1130 34.60 35.29 -8.16
CA ARG A 1130 33.43 36.11 -8.50
C ARG A 1130 32.20 35.25 -8.82
N GLU A 1131 32.36 34.17 -9.58
CA GLU A 1131 31.26 33.23 -9.84
C GLU A 1131 30.72 32.61 -8.56
N PHE A 1132 31.60 32.12 -7.67
CA PHE A 1132 31.17 31.59 -6.38
C PHE A 1132 30.44 32.64 -5.54
N ASN A 1133 31.06 33.78 -5.29
CA ASN A 1133 30.50 34.84 -4.44
C ASN A 1133 29.19 35.44 -4.97
N TYR A 1134 28.94 35.38 -6.28
CA TYR A 1134 27.68 35.86 -6.85
C TYR A 1134 26.54 34.84 -6.72
N TRP A 1135 26.83 33.55 -6.93
CA TRP A 1135 25.81 32.50 -6.97
C TRP A 1135 25.52 31.83 -5.62
N TYR A 1136 26.42 31.97 -4.64
CA TYR A 1136 26.28 31.38 -3.31
C TYR A 1136 25.83 32.43 -2.27
N PRO A 1137 24.98 32.07 -1.28
CA PRO A 1137 24.48 30.73 -0.95
C PRO A 1137 23.51 30.15 -2.00
N MET A 1138 23.39 28.83 -2.02
CA MET A 1138 22.38 28.19 -2.86
C MET A 1138 20.96 28.50 -2.34
N SER A 1139 20.16 29.15 -3.19
CA SER A 1139 18.82 29.64 -2.84
C SER A 1139 17.79 28.52 -2.65
N LEU A 1140 17.86 27.44 -3.44
CA LEU A 1140 16.90 26.34 -3.37
C LEU A 1140 17.53 24.99 -3.72
N ARG A 1141 17.25 23.97 -2.91
CA ARG A 1141 17.55 22.56 -3.21
C ARG A 1141 16.27 21.77 -3.40
N CYS A 1142 16.10 21.09 -4.53
CA CYS A 1142 14.97 20.19 -4.76
C CYS A 1142 15.40 18.72 -4.65
N SER A 1143 14.57 17.91 -3.99
CA SER A 1143 14.84 16.48 -3.76
C SER A 1143 13.59 15.67 -3.43
N GLY A 1144 13.67 14.35 -3.51
CA GLY A 1144 12.73 13.46 -2.81
C GLY A 1144 12.89 13.51 -1.29
N LYS A 1145 11.82 13.19 -0.56
CA LYS A 1145 11.76 13.17 0.92
C LYS A 1145 12.66 12.10 1.56
N ASP A 1146 13.01 11.07 0.80
CA ASP A 1146 13.92 9.97 1.19
C ASP A 1146 15.34 10.45 1.52
N LEU A 1147 15.73 11.63 0.99
CA LEU A 1147 17.04 12.21 1.25
C LEU A 1147 17.12 13.11 2.49
N ILE A 1148 16.00 13.39 3.17
CA ILE A 1148 15.97 14.16 4.43
C ILE A 1148 16.86 13.52 5.52
N PRO A 1149 16.69 12.24 5.89
CA PRO A 1149 17.43 11.64 7.01
C PRO A 1149 18.93 11.46 6.76
N ASN A 1150 19.42 11.70 5.54
CA ASN A 1150 20.80 11.46 5.14
C ASN A 1150 21.40 12.69 4.40
N HIS A 1151 21.48 12.65 3.07
CA HIS A 1151 22.09 13.61 2.16
C HIS A 1151 21.77 15.07 2.48
N LEU A 1152 20.48 15.41 2.64
CA LEU A 1152 20.07 16.80 2.91
C LEU A 1152 20.55 17.27 4.29
N THR A 1153 20.47 16.40 5.30
CA THR A 1153 21.02 16.69 6.62
C THR A 1153 22.54 16.84 6.58
N MET A 1154 23.24 15.92 5.93
CA MET A 1154 24.71 15.95 5.79
C MET A 1154 25.19 17.17 5.00
N CYS A 1155 24.43 17.61 4.01
CA CYS A 1155 24.66 18.86 3.28
C CYS A 1155 24.74 20.05 4.25
N LEU A 1156 23.77 20.21 5.16
CA LEU A 1156 23.76 21.29 6.15
C LEU A 1156 24.97 21.23 7.08
N TYR A 1157 25.30 20.05 7.60
CA TYR A 1157 26.47 19.86 8.46
C TYR A 1157 27.77 20.26 7.75
N ASN A 1158 28.01 19.77 6.54
CA ASN A 1158 29.25 20.06 5.83
C ASN A 1158 29.36 21.53 5.43
N HIS A 1159 28.26 22.20 5.06
CA HIS A 1159 28.28 23.65 4.84
C HIS A 1159 28.70 24.39 6.13
N ALA A 1160 28.14 23.99 7.27
CA ALA A 1160 28.49 24.57 8.57
C ALA A 1160 29.94 24.28 9.02
N ALA A 1161 30.57 23.21 8.52
CA ALA A 1161 31.95 22.89 8.84
C ALA A 1161 32.97 23.58 7.91
N ILE A 1162 32.63 23.79 6.63
CA ILE A 1162 33.53 24.44 5.68
C ILE A 1162 33.46 25.96 5.82
N TRP A 1163 32.25 26.53 5.93
CA TRP A 1163 32.01 27.96 6.08
C TRP A 1163 31.57 28.30 7.50
N GLU A 1164 32.35 27.88 8.50
CA GLU A 1164 32.01 28.01 9.92
C GLU A 1164 31.81 29.48 10.34
N ASP A 1165 32.62 30.39 9.81
CA ASP A 1165 32.56 31.84 10.07
C ASP A 1165 31.66 32.61 9.07
N ARG A 1166 30.99 31.90 8.14
CA ARG A 1166 30.18 32.47 7.06
C ARG A 1166 28.81 31.78 6.95
N PRO A 1167 27.94 31.92 7.99
CA PRO A 1167 26.59 31.35 7.96
C PRO A 1167 25.71 31.93 6.84
N ASP A 1168 26.07 33.10 6.30
CA ASP A 1168 25.47 33.68 5.09
C ASP A 1168 25.68 32.83 3.83
N LEU A 1169 26.64 31.90 3.82
CA LEU A 1169 26.89 30.96 2.72
C LEU A 1169 26.20 29.60 2.91
N TRP A 1170 25.46 29.41 4.01
CA TRP A 1170 24.76 28.15 4.28
C TRP A 1170 23.49 28.02 3.41
N PRO A 1171 23.00 26.80 3.15
CA PRO A 1171 21.82 26.60 2.31
C PRO A 1171 20.60 27.37 2.83
N GLU A 1172 19.87 28.05 1.95
CA GLU A 1172 18.73 28.89 2.35
C GLU A 1172 17.43 28.08 2.47
N ALA A 1173 17.17 27.15 1.55
CA ALA A 1173 15.90 26.43 1.51
C ALA A 1173 15.97 25.06 0.84
N PHE A 1174 15.24 24.07 1.37
CA PHE A 1174 15.01 22.76 0.76
C PHE A 1174 13.54 22.55 0.42
N PHE A 1175 13.26 22.12 -0.81
CA PHE A 1175 11.94 21.65 -1.23
C PHE A 1175 11.97 20.14 -1.45
N THR A 1176 11.14 19.41 -0.70
CA THR A 1176 11.07 17.94 -0.76
C THR A 1176 9.71 17.45 -1.26
N ASN A 1177 9.71 16.51 -2.21
CA ASN A 1177 8.50 15.87 -2.73
C ASN A 1177 8.39 14.38 -2.33
N GLY A 1178 7.17 13.82 -2.45
CA GLY A 1178 6.95 12.38 -2.32
C GLY A 1178 7.51 11.59 -3.51
N HIS A 1179 7.41 10.26 -3.46
CA HIS A 1179 7.71 9.40 -4.62
C HIS A 1179 6.56 9.49 -5.63
N VAL A 1180 6.90 9.37 -6.92
CA VAL A 1180 5.89 9.31 -7.99
C VAL A 1180 5.20 7.94 -7.97
N MET A 1181 3.89 7.93 -8.21
CA MET A 1181 3.12 6.73 -8.50
C MET A 1181 2.76 6.73 -9.99
N VAL A 1182 2.69 5.56 -10.61
CA VAL A 1182 2.27 5.40 -12.01
C VAL A 1182 1.03 4.52 -11.97
N ASP A 1183 -0.09 5.05 -12.45
CA ASP A 1183 -1.40 4.38 -12.40
C ASP A 1183 -1.77 3.91 -10.97
N ASP A 1184 -1.58 4.82 -9.99
CA ASP A 1184 -1.78 4.62 -8.55
C ASP A 1184 -0.94 3.50 -7.90
N GLU A 1185 0.00 2.92 -8.65
CA GLU A 1185 0.92 1.89 -8.18
C GLU A 1185 2.34 2.42 -7.93
N LYS A 1186 3.08 1.67 -7.11
CA LYS A 1186 4.52 1.91 -6.94
C LYS A 1186 5.23 1.54 -8.24
N MET A 1187 5.96 2.48 -8.82
CA MET A 1187 6.81 2.23 -9.99
C MET A 1187 7.96 1.29 -9.58
N SER A 1188 7.90 0.01 -9.99
CA SER A 1188 8.88 -1.05 -9.68
C SER A 1188 9.62 -1.54 -10.92
#